data_AF-A0A2G1WZ84-F1
#
_entry.id   AF-A0A2G1WZ84-F1
#
_cell.length_a   1.000
_cell.length_b   1.000
_cell.length_c   1.000
_cell.angle_alpha   90.00
_cell.angle_beta   90.00
_cell.angle_gamma   90.00
#
_symmetry.space_group_name_H-M   'P 1'
#
loop_
_entity.id
_entity.type
_entity.pdbx_description
1 polymer ?
#
loop_
_entity_poly.entity_id
_entity_poly.type
_entity_poly.pdbx_seq_one_letter_code
_entity_poly.pdbx_strand_id
1 'polypeptide(L)'
;MVTQDLEEIEQTSNFAQLSSFLAKQHDEYLEMLQEPIDNSVSATVKSEQYFRNPEPVNIQIDLERRPNTVRAIVADEGTGMGRDTIRDIIFQTANEDASDGILNNMGAGLKASIAWCENSLRMAPGANFSTNAFHLLSRTDADAPIQRVDGPISNEMSVYNSEDEELWAEGTSELSADSFGTRVHLTAARSDFDDDVARMSSNMSMKASYVALVLGIRFRRLLGAHADNSITITYRDIDGDEEVTSEDTIEVPPVDISFIDAAESAPSDMADYDSFEEFEAAVADLEIPEDTKYGYDTTTITDDLGVTYNVSYEYGNIDLKAMGEAVDADDRNFTVTTDGSDNFRYRYRISTNDAGVDVYANGRVLDTNEWPFDISRHQTLNRFNGAIRIEPALEEHEVPTNNEKTGIDKTSSLWQKLRDWLNNDSRKPQRTQYESDCDDDDDDPSSGDGDDINDTNGGDDDTGTGDGGDDTDSNGDTTGGDDDETDDDDGGTVSGGDGDTDDDDDDNTGDDNGDDTTDSDDESGGDDGDGTDDDDETDDDEDESDQTGIEALVENLEASTKTGDSLRSETELDGGEIDIIHDQADGPTNLYKIVYGQARPEDIYEMMMYQDHFKRSGEGEYGKTILICTGLTDDAQSDYDSITHRTDDHDDTYEFVVVTPETASENLSWVTE
;
A
#
# COMPACT_ATOMS: atom_id res chain seq x y z
N MET A 1 -14.69 -9.97 -42.67
CA MET A 1 -13.42 -9.26 -42.50
C MET A 1 -13.79 -7.83 -42.22
N VAL A 2 -14.14 -7.56 -40.97
CA VAL A 2 -14.24 -6.19 -40.45
C VAL A 2 -12.79 -5.78 -40.27
N THR A 3 -12.36 -4.72 -40.95
CA THR A 3 -11.10 -4.07 -40.66
C THR A 3 -11.22 -3.50 -39.26
N GLN A 4 -10.55 -4.12 -38.27
CA GLN A 4 -10.33 -3.45 -37.00
C GLN A 4 -9.53 -2.18 -37.34
N ASP A 5 -10.10 -1.00 -37.08
CA ASP A 5 -9.34 0.25 -37.07
C ASP A 5 -8.43 0.19 -35.84
N LEU A 6 -7.31 -0.50 -36.02
CA LEU A 6 -6.21 -0.63 -35.08
C LEU A 6 -5.34 0.62 -35.18
N GLU A 7 -5.13 1.27 -34.06
CA GLU A 7 -4.20 2.39 -33.93
C GLU A 7 -3.17 2.02 -32.86
N GLU A 8 -1.90 2.16 -33.21
CA GLU A 8 -0.79 1.93 -32.30
C GLU A 8 -0.85 2.95 -31.15
N ILE A 9 -0.69 2.47 -29.92
CA ILE A 9 -0.69 3.31 -28.73
C ILE A 9 0.65 4.05 -28.66
N GLU A 10 0.61 5.36 -28.44
CA GLU A 10 1.83 6.16 -28.30
C GLU A 10 2.45 5.89 -26.93
N GLN A 11 3.60 5.22 -26.92
CA GLN A 11 4.43 4.99 -25.73
C GLN A 11 5.72 5.81 -25.90
N THR A 12 5.79 6.99 -25.29
CA THR A 12 6.99 7.85 -25.32
C THR A 12 8.15 7.20 -24.57
N SER A 13 7.84 6.55 -23.45
CA SER A 13 8.71 5.63 -22.73
C SER A 13 8.11 4.25 -22.82
N ASN A 14 8.93 3.27 -23.18
CA ASN A 14 8.45 1.95 -23.48
C ASN A 14 7.90 1.30 -22.20
N PHE A 15 6.57 1.25 -22.07
CA PHE A 15 5.89 0.67 -20.91
C PHE A 15 6.35 -0.78 -20.67
N ALA A 16 6.71 -1.50 -21.72
CA ALA A 16 7.29 -2.84 -21.59
C ALA A 16 8.66 -2.83 -20.89
N GLN A 17 9.50 -1.83 -21.13
CA GLN A 17 10.79 -1.67 -20.46
C GLN A 17 10.62 -1.29 -18.98
N LEU A 18 9.64 -0.45 -18.66
CA LEU A 18 9.36 -0.01 -17.28
C LEU A 18 8.52 -1.01 -16.48
N SER A 19 7.97 -2.04 -17.11
CA SER A 19 7.04 -2.98 -16.45
C SER A 19 7.62 -3.64 -15.20
N SER A 20 8.88 -4.09 -15.21
CA SER A 20 9.50 -4.70 -14.02
C SER A 20 9.72 -3.72 -12.88
N PHE A 21 9.90 -2.44 -13.20
CA PHE A 21 10.05 -1.37 -12.23
C PHE A 21 8.70 -0.99 -11.63
N LEU A 22 7.70 -0.71 -12.49
CA LEU A 22 6.34 -0.38 -12.08
C LEU A 22 5.68 -1.50 -11.27
N ALA A 23 6.00 -2.76 -11.56
CA ALA A 23 5.52 -3.90 -10.77
C ALA A 23 5.98 -3.90 -9.31
N LYS A 24 7.03 -3.14 -8.95
CA LYS A 24 7.51 -3.00 -7.56
C LYS A 24 6.78 -1.92 -6.77
N GLN A 25 5.92 -1.11 -7.40
CA GLN A 25 5.15 -0.07 -6.71
C GLN A 25 3.99 -0.62 -5.86
N HIS A 26 3.74 -1.92 -5.93
CA HIS A 26 2.74 -2.59 -5.12
C HIS A 26 3.37 -3.81 -4.47
N ASP A 27 3.28 -3.89 -3.15
CA ASP A 27 3.73 -5.06 -2.40
C ASP A 27 2.61 -6.08 -2.26
N GLU A 28 1.36 -5.62 -2.20
CA GLU A 28 0.20 -6.45 -1.90
C GLU A 28 -0.90 -6.38 -2.99
N TYR A 29 -1.65 -7.47 -3.14
CA TYR A 29 -2.79 -7.58 -4.07
C TYR A 29 -3.83 -6.46 -3.90
N LEU A 30 -4.09 -6.02 -2.66
CA LEU A 30 -5.08 -4.98 -2.39
C LEU A 30 -4.64 -3.58 -2.84
N GLU A 31 -3.33 -3.31 -2.87
CA GLU A 31 -2.79 -2.05 -3.39
C GLU A 31 -2.94 -2.01 -4.91
N MET A 32 -2.58 -3.11 -5.58
CA MET A 32 -2.83 -3.29 -7.01
C MET A 32 -4.31 -3.11 -7.36
N LEU A 33 -5.22 -3.69 -6.57
CA LEU A 33 -6.66 -3.58 -6.82
C LEU A 33 -7.21 -2.17 -6.53
N GLN A 34 -6.56 -1.40 -5.64
CA GLN A 34 -7.00 -0.06 -5.26
C GLN A 34 -6.95 0.91 -6.44
N GLU A 35 -5.90 0.87 -7.25
CA GLU A 35 -5.69 1.81 -8.36
C GLU A 35 -6.83 1.83 -9.42
N PRO A 36 -7.30 0.70 -9.97
CA PRO A 36 -8.45 0.72 -10.88
C PRO A 36 -9.74 1.17 -10.18
N ILE A 37 -9.89 0.96 -8.88
CA ILE A 37 -11.04 1.46 -8.09
C ILE A 37 -10.94 2.98 -7.92
N ASP A 38 -9.76 3.50 -7.57
CA ASP A 38 -9.49 4.92 -7.43
C ASP A 38 -9.76 5.65 -8.76
N ASN A 39 -9.31 5.09 -9.89
CA ASN A 39 -9.62 5.60 -11.22
C ASN A 39 -11.14 5.58 -11.52
N SER A 40 -11.85 4.53 -11.08
CA SER A 40 -13.30 4.42 -11.23
C SER A 40 -14.05 5.49 -10.42
N VAL A 41 -13.61 5.77 -9.20
CA VAL A 41 -14.15 6.85 -8.36
C VAL A 41 -13.85 8.21 -8.99
N SER A 42 -12.60 8.45 -9.38
CA SER A 42 -12.11 9.66 -10.04
C SER A 42 -12.79 9.97 -11.39
N ALA A 43 -13.40 8.97 -12.04
CA ALA A 43 -14.21 9.20 -13.23
C ALA A 43 -15.37 10.15 -12.95
N THR A 44 -15.89 10.16 -11.72
CA THR A 44 -17.03 10.99 -11.28
C THR A 44 -16.63 12.02 -10.22
N VAL A 45 -15.79 11.63 -9.25
CA VAL A 45 -15.40 12.48 -8.11
C VAL A 45 -14.15 13.30 -8.49
N LYS A 46 -14.34 14.58 -8.80
CA LYS A 46 -13.28 15.48 -9.26
C LYS A 46 -12.57 16.24 -8.14
N SER A 47 -13.28 16.55 -7.05
CA SER A 47 -12.73 17.26 -5.89
C SER A 47 -13.62 17.07 -4.66
N GLU A 48 -13.18 17.55 -3.50
CA GLU A 48 -13.93 17.52 -2.23
C GLU A 48 -15.32 18.21 -2.34
N GLN A 49 -15.53 19.07 -3.34
CA GLN A 49 -16.84 19.70 -3.59
C GLN A 49 -17.92 18.69 -3.95
N TYR A 50 -17.55 17.53 -4.48
CA TYR A 50 -18.48 16.45 -4.77
C TYR A 50 -19.39 16.15 -3.57
N PHE A 51 -18.86 16.14 -2.35
CA PHE A 51 -19.61 15.79 -1.15
C PHE A 51 -20.71 16.81 -0.77
N ARG A 52 -20.67 18.02 -1.33
CA ARG A 52 -21.73 19.04 -1.12
C ARG A 52 -22.94 18.84 -2.04
N ASN A 53 -22.72 18.23 -3.20
CA ASN A 53 -23.78 17.92 -4.16
C ASN A 53 -23.40 16.66 -4.95
N PRO A 54 -23.47 15.49 -4.31
CA PRO A 54 -22.94 14.26 -4.88
C PRO A 54 -23.85 13.75 -6.01
N GLU A 55 -23.21 13.26 -7.06
CA GLU A 55 -23.85 12.49 -8.14
C GLU A 55 -23.59 10.99 -7.92
N PRO A 56 -24.46 10.08 -8.41
CA PRO A 56 -24.29 8.64 -8.19
C PRO A 56 -22.96 8.09 -8.72
N VAL A 57 -22.30 7.26 -7.91
CA VAL A 57 -21.11 6.48 -8.26
C VAL A 57 -21.42 5.00 -8.08
N ASN A 58 -21.34 4.24 -9.17
CA ASN A 58 -21.58 2.80 -9.17
C ASN A 58 -20.35 2.07 -9.70
N ILE A 59 -19.83 1.14 -8.91
CA ILE A 59 -18.66 0.32 -9.23
C ILE A 59 -18.98 -1.14 -8.93
N GLN A 60 -18.65 -2.04 -9.86
CA GLN A 60 -18.68 -3.48 -9.65
C GLN A 60 -17.26 -4.05 -9.72
N ILE A 61 -16.95 -4.93 -8.77
CA ILE A 61 -15.71 -5.69 -8.70
C ILE A 61 -16.06 -7.18 -8.81
N ASP A 62 -15.70 -7.83 -9.91
CA ASP A 62 -15.88 -9.28 -10.07
C ASP A 62 -14.57 -10.02 -9.75
N LEU A 63 -14.61 -10.92 -8.78
CA LEU A 63 -13.48 -11.75 -8.37
C LEU A 63 -13.71 -13.22 -8.76
N GLU A 64 -12.99 -13.71 -9.77
CA GLU A 64 -12.96 -15.13 -10.15
C GLU A 64 -11.68 -15.79 -9.66
N ARG A 65 -11.78 -16.66 -8.65
CA ARG A 65 -10.66 -17.52 -8.23
C ARG A 65 -10.73 -18.86 -8.94
N ARG A 66 -9.62 -19.26 -9.56
CA ARG A 66 -9.38 -20.55 -10.23
C ARG A 66 -8.24 -21.29 -9.52
N PRO A 67 -7.90 -22.54 -9.91
CA PRO A 67 -6.82 -23.28 -9.26
C PRO A 67 -5.48 -22.54 -9.20
N ASN A 68 -5.11 -21.79 -10.25
CA ASN A 68 -3.81 -21.14 -10.37
C ASN A 68 -3.86 -19.61 -10.46
N THR A 69 -5.03 -19.03 -10.68
CA THR A 69 -5.19 -17.60 -10.95
C THR A 69 -6.36 -16.99 -10.20
N VAL A 70 -6.31 -15.69 -10.00
CA VAL A 70 -7.45 -14.87 -9.57
C VAL A 70 -7.60 -13.74 -10.57
N ARG A 71 -8.77 -13.63 -11.18
CA ARG A 71 -9.11 -12.54 -12.09
C ARG A 71 -10.01 -11.54 -11.37
N ALA A 72 -9.62 -10.27 -11.39
CA ALA A 72 -10.42 -9.14 -10.95
C ALA A 72 -10.91 -8.35 -12.17
N ILE A 73 -12.20 -8.03 -12.23
CA ILE A 73 -12.75 -7.07 -13.17
C ILE A 73 -13.28 -5.89 -12.36
N VAL A 74 -12.72 -4.70 -12.56
CA VAL A 74 -13.26 -3.46 -11.99
C VAL A 74 -13.99 -2.72 -13.09
N ALA A 75 -15.28 -2.49 -12.91
CA ALA A 75 -16.15 -1.84 -13.87
C ALA A 75 -16.93 -0.69 -13.22
N ASP A 76 -17.02 0.44 -13.93
CA ASP A 76 -17.68 1.66 -13.46
C ASP A 76 -18.78 2.15 -14.42
N GLU A 77 -19.65 3.03 -13.90
CA GLU A 77 -20.63 3.80 -14.69
C GLU A 77 -20.21 5.28 -14.92
N GLY A 78 -18.91 5.55 -14.92
CA GLY A 78 -18.34 6.88 -15.10
C GLY A 78 -18.37 7.37 -16.55
N THR A 79 -17.60 8.43 -16.84
CA THR A 79 -17.63 9.07 -18.16
C THR A 79 -16.99 8.26 -19.28
N GLY A 80 -16.24 7.20 -18.95
CA GLY A 80 -15.42 6.45 -19.89
C GLY A 80 -14.34 7.30 -20.57
N MET A 81 -13.64 6.68 -21.52
CA MET A 81 -12.52 7.26 -22.25
C MET A 81 -12.70 7.10 -23.76
N GLY A 82 -12.39 8.17 -24.48
CA GLY A 82 -12.35 8.16 -25.94
C GLY A 82 -11.09 7.47 -26.47
N ARG A 83 -11.10 7.15 -27.76
CA ARG A 83 -9.97 6.52 -28.44
C ARG A 83 -8.68 7.33 -28.32
N ASP A 84 -8.74 8.63 -28.59
CA ASP A 84 -7.57 9.50 -28.58
C ASP A 84 -6.94 9.57 -27.18
N THR A 85 -7.76 9.65 -26.13
CA THR A 85 -7.28 9.59 -24.74
C THR A 85 -6.53 8.29 -24.45
N ILE A 86 -7.07 7.15 -24.85
CA ILE A 86 -6.41 5.84 -24.66
C ILE A 86 -5.12 5.75 -25.47
N ARG A 87 -5.14 6.19 -26.73
CA ARG A 87 -3.99 6.15 -27.65
C ARG A 87 -2.85 7.04 -27.18
N ASP A 88 -3.17 8.27 -26.78
CA ASP A 88 -2.21 9.35 -26.61
C ASP A 88 -1.83 9.61 -25.15
N ILE A 89 -2.59 9.11 -24.17
CA ILE A 89 -2.41 9.54 -22.76
C ILE A 89 -2.31 8.34 -21.80
N ILE A 90 -3.28 7.41 -21.85
CA ILE A 90 -3.45 6.41 -20.77
C ILE A 90 -2.26 5.48 -20.60
N PHE A 91 -1.54 5.15 -21.67
CA PHE A 91 -0.36 4.28 -21.60
C PHE A 91 0.97 5.04 -21.67
N GLN A 92 0.94 6.38 -21.75
CA GLN A 92 2.14 7.18 -21.56
C GLN A 92 2.48 7.24 -20.08
N THR A 93 3.72 6.91 -19.72
CA THR A 93 4.14 6.90 -18.32
C THR A 93 4.20 8.33 -17.77
N ALA A 94 3.71 8.50 -16.54
CA ALA A 94 3.59 9.77 -15.84
C ALA A 94 2.73 10.87 -16.48
N ASN A 95 1.98 10.59 -17.55
CA ASN A 95 1.14 11.61 -18.17
C ASN A 95 -0.15 11.84 -17.36
N GLU A 96 -0.33 13.07 -16.88
CA GLU A 96 -1.49 13.49 -16.09
C GLU A 96 -2.56 14.26 -16.89
N ASP A 97 -2.39 14.46 -18.20
CA ASP A 97 -3.30 15.27 -19.02
C ASP A 97 -4.75 14.76 -19.03
N ALA A 98 -4.97 13.47 -18.70
CA ALA A 98 -6.29 12.85 -18.56
C ALA A 98 -6.70 12.60 -17.09
N SER A 99 -5.90 13.05 -16.12
CA SER A 99 -5.96 12.78 -14.69
C SER A 99 -6.77 13.85 -13.93
N ASP A 100 -8.03 14.06 -14.29
CA ASP A 100 -8.87 15.14 -13.72
C ASP A 100 -9.62 14.73 -12.42
N GLY A 101 -9.21 13.66 -11.74
CA GLY A 101 -9.95 13.12 -10.59
C GLY A 101 -9.19 13.22 -9.27
N ILE A 102 -9.92 13.35 -8.16
CA ILE A 102 -9.34 13.60 -6.82
C ILE A 102 -8.35 12.53 -6.32
N LEU A 103 -8.36 11.34 -6.93
CA LEU A 103 -7.45 10.23 -6.60
C LEU A 103 -6.37 10.02 -7.67
N ASN A 104 -6.38 10.80 -8.76
CA ASN A 104 -5.48 10.64 -9.90
C ASN A 104 -4.44 11.79 -9.89
N ASN A 105 -3.15 11.47 -9.80
CA ASN A 105 -2.08 12.42 -9.40
C ASN A 105 -0.67 11.86 -9.67
N MET A 106 -0.45 10.92 -10.59
CA MET A 106 0.93 10.55 -11.03
C MET A 106 0.91 9.91 -12.42
N GLY A 107 -0.28 9.72 -13.02
CA GLY A 107 -0.42 9.04 -14.30
C GLY A 107 0.24 7.65 -14.37
N ALA A 108 0.46 6.93 -13.26
CA ALA A 108 1.22 5.66 -13.23
C ALA A 108 0.48 4.46 -12.60
N GLY A 109 -0.48 4.69 -11.70
CA GLY A 109 -1.12 3.64 -10.89
C GLY A 109 -1.69 2.46 -11.67
N LEU A 110 -2.58 2.71 -12.65
CA LEU A 110 -3.14 1.63 -13.49
C LEU A 110 -2.04 0.81 -14.21
N LYS A 111 -0.96 1.47 -14.65
CA LYS A 111 0.16 0.82 -15.34
C LYS A 111 0.95 -0.06 -14.36
N ALA A 112 1.15 0.40 -13.14
CA ALA A 112 1.74 -0.39 -12.06
C ALA A 112 0.88 -1.62 -11.73
N SER A 113 -0.45 -1.48 -11.66
CA SER A 113 -1.35 -2.61 -11.40
C SER A 113 -1.31 -3.69 -12.48
N ILE A 114 -1.29 -3.27 -13.75
CA ILE A 114 -1.15 -4.19 -14.89
C ILE A 114 0.21 -4.90 -14.82
N ALA A 115 1.29 -4.14 -14.59
CA ALA A 115 2.64 -4.69 -14.54
C ALA A 115 2.83 -5.67 -13.36
N TRP A 116 2.26 -5.36 -12.21
CA TRP A 116 2.26 -6.24 -11.04
C TRP A 116 1.55 -7.57 -11.34
N CYS A 117 0.36 -7.52 -11.94
CA CYS A 117 -0.39 -8.72 -12.34
C CYS A 117 0.39 -9.60 -13.33
N GLU A 118 0.99 -8.97 -14.33
CA GLU A 118 1.82 -9.66 -15.32
C GLU A 118 3.07 -10.30 -14.69
N ASN A 119 3.72 -9.61 -13.76
CA ASN A 119 4.86 -10.14 -13.02
C ASN A 119 4.47 -11.30 -12.10
N SER A 120 3.36 -11.17 -11.37
CA SER A 120 2.76 -12.21 -10.54
C SER A 120 2.53 -13.51 -11.33
N LEU A 121 1.89 -13.42 -12.50
CA LEU A 121 1.66 -14.58 -13.37
C LEU A 121 2.96 -15.20 -13.91
N ARG A 122 3.99 -14.37 -14.20
CA ARG A 122 5.28 -14.83 -14.71
C ARG A 122 6.08 -15.62 -13.67
N MET A 123 5.97 -15.24 -12.40
CA MET A 123 6.67 -15.90 -11.30
C MET A 123 5.95 -17.17 -10.81
N ALA A 124 4.64 -17.27 -11.02
CA ALA A 124 3.84 -18.39 -10.55
C ALA A 124 3.88 -19.62 -11.49
N PRO A 125 4.11 -20.84 -10.97
CA PRO A 125 4.09 -22.05 -11.79
C PRO A 125 2.67 -22.40 -12.25
N GLY A 126 2.51 -22.68 -13.55
CA GLY A 126 1.25 -23.20 -14.11
C GLY A 126 0.21 -22.13 -14.50
N ALA A 127 0.48 -20.85 -14.28
CA ALA A 127 -0.26 -19.75 -14.85
C ALA A 127 0.26 -19.44 -16.27
N ASN A 128 -0.63 -19.39 -17.26
CA ASN A 128 -0.24 -19.01 -18.63
C ASN A 128 -0.56 -17.54 -18.87
N PHE A 129 0.50 -16.76 -19.02
CA PHE A 129 0.47 -15.34 -19.35
C PHE A 129 -0.39 -15.02 -20.59
N SER A 130 -0.25 -15.80 -21.67
CA SER A 130 -0.93 -15.53 -22.95
C SER A 130 -2.45 -15.71 -22.93
N THR A 131 -2.99 -16.43 -21.95
CA THR A 131 -4.44 -16.66 -21.80
C THR A 131 -5.07 -15.82 -20.69
N ASN A 132 -4.26 -15.04 -19.97
CA ASN A 132 -4.68 -14.23 -18.81
C ASN A 132 -4.20 -12.77 -18.97
N ALA A 133 -4.03 -12.32 -20.22
CA ALA A 133 -3.66 -10.95 -20.51
C ALA A 133 -4.71 -9.97 -19.97
N PHE A 134 -4.28 -8.76 -19.65
CA PHE A 134 -5.20 -7.72 -19.21
C PHE A 134 -6.11 -7.26 -20.36
N HIS A 135 -7.28 -6.73 -20.02
CA HIS A 135 -8.16 -6.04 -20.95
C HIS A 135 -8.56 -4.68 -20.38
N LEU A 136 -8.43 -3.63 -21.19
CA LEU A 136 -9.02 -2.32 -20.92
C LEU A 136 -10.13 -2.10 -21.94
N LEU A 137 -11.37 -1.95 -21.46
CA LEU A 137 -12.53 -1.61 -22.28
C LEU A 137 -13.09 -0.28 -21.80
N SER A 138 -13.46 0.61 -22.72
CA SER A 138 -14.09 1.87 -22.34
C SER A 138 -15.05 2.37 -23.40
N ARG A 139 -16.12 3.06 -22.98
CA ARG A 139 -17.06 3.74 -23.87
C ARG A 139 -17.57 5.01 -23.19
N THR A 140 -17.70 6.09 -23.95
CA THR A 140 -18.07 7.41 -23.41
C THR A 140 -19.57 7.62 -23.25
N ASP A 141 -20.37 6.83 -23.96
CA ASP A 141 -21.83 6.85 -23.86
C ASP A 141 -22.43 5.53 -24.37
N ALA A 142 -23.75 5.39 -24.24
CA ALA A 142 -24.46 4.18 -24.60
C ALA A 142 -24.47 3.86 -26.11
N ASP A 143 -24.19 4.81 -26.99
CA ASP A 143 -24.18 4.59 -28.45
C ASP A 143 -22.74 4.58 -29.03
N ALA A 144 -21.74 4.90 -28.21
CA ALA A 144 -20.33 4.94 -28.58
C ALA A 144 -19.74 3.53 -28.79
N PRO A 145 -18.81 3.37 -29.75
CA PRO A 145 -18.09 2.11 -29.91
C PRO A 145 -17.20 1.82 -28.71
N ILE A 146 -17.17 0.55 -28.29
CA ILE A 146 -16.27 0.06 -27.25
C ILE A 146 -14.83 0.23 -27.74
N GLN A 147 -14.04 1.05 -27.06
CA GLN A 147 -12.60 1.12 -27.23
C GLN A 147 -11.96 0.00 -26.42
N ARG A 148 -11.06 -0.76 -27.05
CA ARG A 148 -10.43 -1.92 -26.43
C ARG A 148 -8.92 -1.89 -26.62
N VAL A 149 -8.21 -2.22 -25.54
CA VAL A 149 -6.79 -2.54 -25.52
C VAL A 149 -6.62 -3.89 -24.84
N ASP A 150 -5.81 -4.75 -25.44
CA ASP A 150 -5.47 -6.05 -24.89
C ASP A 150 -3.98 -6.12 -24.57
N GLY A 151 -3.67 -6.75 -23.46
CA GLY A 151 -2.31 -7.17 -23.17
C GLY A 151 -1.83 -8.32 -24.06
N PRO A 152 -0.59 -8.77 -23.84
CA PRO A 152 0.27 -8.35 -22.74
C PRO A 152 0.93 -6.99 -22.95
N ILE A 153 1.57 -6.46 -21.89
CA ILE A 153 2.40 -5.27 -21.98
C ILE A 153 3.46 -5.48 -23.09
N SER A 154 3.42 -4.62 -24.10
CA SER A 154 4.36 -4.64 -25.21
C SER A 154 4.41 -3.29 -25.93
N ASN A 155 5.46 -3.08 -26.72
CA ASN A 155 5.60 -1.90 -27.57
C ASN A 155 4.57 -1.87 -28.72
N GLU A 156 3.94 -3.01 -29.03
CA GLU A 156 3.03 -3.16 -30.17
C GLU A 156 1.54 -3.12 -29.74
N MET A 157 1.26 -2.60 -28.54
CA MET A 157 -0.12 -2.46 -28.08
C MET A 157 -0.88 -1.48 -28.96
N SER A 158 -2.17 -1.78 -29.16
CA SER A 158 -3.03 -0.99 -30.03
C SER A 158 -4.41 -0.82 -29.40
N VAL A 159 -5.02 0.32 -29.68
CA VAL A 159 -6.43 0.59 -29.38
C VAL A 159 -7.27 0.34 -30.63
N TYR A 160 -8.42 -0.30 -30.46
CA TYR A 160 -9.33 -0.58 -31.57
C TYR A 160 -10.80 -0.61 -31.13
N ASN A 161 -11.69 -0.49 -32.11
CA ASN A 161 -13.13 -0.62 -31.89
C ASN A 161 -13.50 -2.10 -31.75
N SER A 162 -14.08 -2.45 -30.61
CA SER A 162 -14.62 -3.78 -30.34
C SER A 162 -16.14 -3.82 -30.56
N GLU A 163 -16.63 -4.91 -31.14
CA GLU A 163 -18.07 -5.25 -31.19
C GLU A 163 -18.40 -6.38 -30.19
N ASP A 164 -17.45 -6.70 -29.30
CA ASP A 164 -17.54 -7.79 -28.33
C ASP A 164 -18.37 -7.38 -27.10
N GLU A 165 -19.69 -7.38 -27.28
CA GLU A 165 -20.67 -7.09 -26.22
C GLU A 165 -20.67 -8.14 -25.09
N GLU A 166 -20.18 -9.36 -25.36
CA GLU A 166 -20.10 -10.40 -24.34
C GLU A 166 -18.95 -10.10 -23.38
N LEU A 167 -17.77 -9.73 -23.90
CA LEU A 167 -16.67 -9.26 -23.07
C LEU A 167 -17.01 -7.94 -22.37
N TRP A 168 -17.77 -7.03 -23.02
CA TRP A 168 -18.30 -5.86 -22.34
C TRP A 168 -19.25 -6.26 -21.21
N ALA A 169 -20.15 -7.21 -21.37
CA ALA A 169 -21.07 -7.56 -20.27
C ALA A 169 -20.41 -8.33 -19.10
N GLU A 170 -19.17 -8.82 -19.28
CA GLU A 170 -18.49 -9.62 -18.27
C GLU A 170 -18.19 -8.82 -16.98
N GLY A 171 -18.51 -9.40 -15.82
CA GLY A 171 -18.27 -8.78 -14.50
C GLY A 171 -19.16 -7.57 -14.19
N THR A 172 -20.30 -7.40 -14.88
CA THR A 172 -21.13 -6.18 -14.80
C THR A 172 -22.61 -6.44 -14.51
N SER A 173 -22.91 -7.55 -13.83
CA SER A 173 -24.28 -8.00 -13.54
C SER A 173 -25.11 -7.03 -12.68
N GLU A 174 -24.44 -6.24 -11.86
CA GLU A 174 -25.03 -5.30 -10.91
C GLU A 174 -25.05 -3.86 -11.44
N LEU A 175 -24.36 -3.59 -12.55
CA LEU A 175 -24.41 -2.32 -13.26
C LEU A 175 -25.62 -2.26 -14.19
N SER A 176 -26.01 -1.06 -14.62
CA SER A 176 -27.10 -0.90 -15.56
C SER A 176 -26.78 -1.51 -16.92
N ALA A 177 -27.78 -2.11 -17.58
CA ALA A 177 -27.60 -2.75 -18.88
C ALA A 177 -27.19 -1.77 -20.00
N ASP A 178 -27.56 -0.50 -19.84
CA ASP A 178 -27.19 0.59 -20.76
C ASP A 178 -25.97 1.38 -20.25
N SER A 179 -25.23 0.82 -19.28
CA SER A 179 -24.05 1.46 -18.69
C SER A 179 -22.96 1.74 -19.72
N PHE A 180 -22.31 2.87 -19.52
CA PHE A 180 -21.06 3.27 -20.15
C PHE A 180 -20.07 3.64 -19.05
N GLY A 181 -18.78 3.71 -19.37
CA GLY A 181 -17.73 3.81 -18.37
C GLY A 181 -16.49 3.03 -18.81
N THR A 182 -15.72 2.57 -17.84
CA THR A 182 -14.51 1.77 -18.07
C THR A 182 -14.61 0.40 -17.41
N ARG A 183 -13.89 -0.57 -17.96
CA ARG A 183 -13.71 -1.90 -17.41
C ARG A 183 -12.25 -2.29 -17.50
N VAL A 184 -11.67 -2.71 -16.38
CA VAL A 184 -10.29 -3.15 -16.30
C VAL A 184 -10.27 -4.60 -15.83
N HIS A 185 -9.81 -5.51 -16.68
CA HIS A 185 -9.71 -6.92 -16.39
C HIS A 185 -8.25 -7.23 -16.08
N LEU A 186 -7.96 -7.62 -14.84
CA LEU A 186 -6.63 -7.92 -14.33
C LEU A 186 -6.59 -9.36 -13.83
N THR A 187 -5.52 -10.08 -14.10
CA THR A 187 -5.35 -11.46 -13.62
C THR A 187 -4.02 -11.61 -12.92
N ALA A 188 -4.03 -12.14 -11.70
CA ALA A 188 -2.84 -12.43 -10.91
C ALA A 188 -2.75 -13.92 -10.58
N ALA A 189 -1.60 -14.33 -10.04
CA ALA A 189 -1.44 -15.65 -9.46
C ALA A 189 -2.35 -15.82 -8.24
N ARG A 190 -2.90 -17.02 -8.06
CA ARG A 190 -3.71 -17.34 -6.89
C ARG A 190 -2.92 -17.21 -5.58
N SER A 191 -1.63 -17.57 -5.58
CA SER A 191 -0.78 -17.50 -4.39
C SER A 191 -0.80 -16.11 -3.77
N ASP A 192 -0.61 -15.10 -4.59
CA ASP A 192 -0.45 -13.71 -4.13
C ASP A 192 -1.78 -13.22 -3.53
N PHE A 193 -2.90 -13.50 -4.19
CA PHE A 193 -4.23 -13.24 -3.61
C PHE A 193 -4.48 -14.04 -2.31
N ASP A 194 -4.13 -15.33 -2.28
CA ASP A 194 -4.40 -16.18 -1.12
C ASP A 194 -3.56 -15.79 0.10
N ASP A 195 -2.33 -15.31 -0.12
CA ASP A 195 -1.38 -14.86 0.89
C ASP A 195 -1.68 -13.45 1.43
N ASP A 196 -2.19 -12.54 0.57
CA ASP A 196 -2.44 -11.15 0.94
C ASP A 196 -3.86 -10.93 1.49
N VAL A 197 -4.87 -11.56 0.88
CA VAL A 197 -6.28 -11.27 1.17
C VAL A 197 -6.79 -12.22 2.25
N ALA A 198 -6.96 -11.73 3.48
CA ALA A 198 -7.44 -12.53 4.61
C ALA A 198 -6.71 -13.88 4.75
N ARG A 199 -5.37 -13.85 4.74
CA ARG A 199 -4.43 -14.99 4.74
C ARG A 199 -4.83 -16.24 5.53
N MET A 200 -5.44 -16.03 6.69
CA MET A 200 -5.86 -17.13 7.59
C MET A 200 -7.08 -17.92 7.09
N SER A 201 -7.75 -17.47 6.03
CA SER A 201 -8.94 -18.11 5.45
C SER A 201 -8.64 -18.68 4.08
N SER A 202 -9.08 -19.91 3.82
CA SER A 202 -9.13 -20.51 2.49
C SER A 202 -10.45 -20.24 1.76
N ASN A 203 -11.50 -19.84 2.47
CA ASN A 203 -12.84 -19.65 1.93
C ASN A 203 -12.94 -18.34 1.14
N MET A 204 -13.41 -18.42 -0.11
CA MET A 204 -13.55 -17.25 -0.98
C MET A 204 -14.52 -16.21 -0.43
N SER A 205 -15.63 -16.63 0.18
CA SER A 205 -16.62 -15.73 0.80
C SER A 205 -16.02 -14.82 1.87
N MET A 206 -15.14 -15.36 2.72
CA MET A 206 -14.43 -14.60 3.76
C MET A 206 -13.40 -13.65 3.16
N LYS A 207 -12.71 -14.07 2.08
CA LYS A 207 -11.76 -13.21 1.36
C LYS A 207 -12.50 -12.03 0.70
N ALA A 208 -13.60 -12.29 -0.01
CA ALA A 208 -14.43 -11.25 -0.60
C ALA A 208 -15.04 -10.32 0.46
N SER A 209 -15.50 -10.84 1.59
CA SER A 209 -15.99 -10.02 2.71
C SER A 209 -14.89 -9.18 3.37
N TYR A 210 -13.64 -9.66 3.38
CA TYR A 210 -12.49 -8.86 3.82
C TYR A 210 -12.19 -7.71 2.85
N VAL A 211 -12.20 -7.96 1.53
CA VAL A 211 -12.09 -6.89 0.52
C VAL A 211 -13.21 -5.86 0.74
N ALA A 212 -14.45 -6.31 0.90
CA ALA A 212 -15.59 -5.45 1.18
C ALA A 212 -15.38 -4.61 2.44
N LEU A 213 -14.82 -5.17 3.52
CA LEU A 213 -14.56 -4.43 4.76
C LEU A 213 -13.52 -3.32 4.55
N VAL A 214 -12.43 -3.63 3.83
CA VAL A 214 -11.39 -2.66 3.52
C VAL A 214 -11.96 -1.52 2.68
N LEU A 215 -12.73 -1.84 1.64
CA LEU A 215 -13.37 -0.83 0.80
C LEU A 215 -14.45 -0.03 1.55
N GLY A 216 -15.23 -0.69 2.40
CA GLY A 216 -16.25 -0.05 3.22
C GLY A 216 -15.68 0.93 4.23
N ILE A 217 -14.45 0.68 4.74
CA ILE A 217 -13.70 1.65 5.55
C ILE A 217 -13.13 2.76 4.67
N ARG A 218 -12.43 2.40 3.58
CA ARG A 218 -11.75 3.38 2.70
C ARG A 218 -12.72 4.38 2.10
N PHE A 219 -13.84 3.90 1.58
CA PHE A 219 -14.83 4.69 0.86
C PHE A 219 -16.10 4.99 1.68
N ARG A 220 -16.08 4.86 3.02
CA ARG A 220 -17.27 5.09 3.87
C ARG A 220 -17.99 6.40 3.58
N ARG A 221 -17.24 7.50 3.41
CA ARG A 221 -17.82 8.81 3.12
C ARG A 221 -18.44 8.86 1.72
N LEU A 222 -17.78 8.28 0.73
CA LEU A 222 -18.31 8.15 -0.63
C LEU A 222 -19.62 7.35 -0.62
N LEU A 223 -19.62 6.18 0.01
CA LEU A 223 -20.79 5.31 0.13
C LEU A 223 -21.94 5.99 0.90
N GLY A 224 -21.63 6.81 1.90
CA GLY A 224 -22.61 7.58 2.67
C GLY A 224 -23.10 8.87 1.99
N ALA A 225 -22.39 9.39 0.98
CA ALA A 225 -22.67 10.71 0.40
C ALA A 225 -23.97 10.76 -0.40
N HIS A 226 -24.32 9.69 -1.12
CA HIS A 226 -25.52 9.61 -1.95
C HIS A 226 -26.16 8.24 -1.83
N ALA A 227 -27.49 8.18 -1.71
CA ALA A 227 -28.22 6.93 -1.48
C ALA A 227 -28.10 5.91 -2.62
N ASP A 228 -27.79 6.37 -3.82
CA ASP A 228 -27.55 5.53 -5.00
C ASP A 228 -26.05 5.24 -5.23
N ASN A 229 -25.15 5.65 -4.32
CA ASN A 229 -23.74 5.26 -4.43
C ASN A 229 -23.60 3.79 -4.05
N SER A 230 -22.88 3.02 -4.86
CA SER A 230 -22.68 1.61 -4.61
C SER A 230 -21.30 1.13 -5.06
N ILE A 231 -20.69 0.30 -4.23
CA ILE A 231 -19.61 -0.59 -4.63
C ILE A 231 -20.12 -2.00 -4.37
N THR A 232 -20.10 -2.85 -5.38
CA THR A 232 -20.57 -4.24 -5.26
C THR A 232 -19.47 -5.20 -5.65
N ILE A 233 -19.28 -6.26 -4.86
CA ILE A 233 -18.33 -7.32 -5.14
C ILE A 233 -19.10 -8.58 -5.52
N THR A 234 -18.94 -9.05 -6.75
CA THR A 234 -19.34 -10.42 -7.13
C THR A 234 -18.13 -11.33 -7.00
N TYR A 235 -18.32 -12.56 -6.54
CA TYR A 235 -17.23 -13.52 -6.52
C TYR A 235 -17.67 -14.90 -6.95
N ARG A 236 -16.71 -15.67 -7.45
CA ARG A 236 -16.85 -17.08 -7.78
C ARG A 236 -15.54 -17.83 -7.54
N ASP A 237 -15.65 -19.02 -6.98
CA ASP A 237 -14.54 -19.92 -6.67
C ASP A 237 -14.68 -21.20 -7.47
N ILE A 238 -13.76 -21.42 -8.40
CA ILE A 238 -13.79 -22.49 -9.39
C ILE A 238 -12.68 -23.49 -9.08
N ASP A 239 -13.04 -24.76 -9.00
CA ASP A 239 -12.08 -25.83 -8.72
C ASP A 239 -11.35 -26.35 -9.97
N GLY A 240 -10.52 -27.39 -9.79
CA GLY A 240 -9.76 -28.01 -10.88
C GLY A 240 -10.59 -28.76 -11.92
N ASP A 241 -11.85 -29.06 -11.60
CA ASP A 241 -12.81 -29.71 -12.49
C ASP A 241 -13.71 -28.69 -13.20
N GLU A 242 -13.40 -27.39 -13.09
CA GLU A 242 -14.17 -26.27 -13.64
C GLU A 242 -15.59 -26.14 -13.05
N GLU A 243 -15.80 -26.66 -11.84
CA GLU A 243 -17.07 -26.51 -11.10
C GLU A 243 -17.02 -25.30 -10.16
N VAL A 244 -18.10 -24.52 -10.14
CA VAL A 244 -18.27 -23.41 -9.20
C VAL A 244 -18.58 -23.99 -7.81
N THR A 245 -17.66 -23.80 -6.88
CA THR A 245 -17.75 -24.29 -5.50
C THR A 245 -18.37 -23.29 -4.53
N SER A 246 -18.21 -22.00 -4.82
CA SER A 246 -18.92 -20.91 -4.13
C SER A 246 -19.07 -19.72 -5.05
N GLU A 247 -20.22 -19.05 -4.99
CA GLU A 247 -20.49 -17.80 -5.67
C GLU A 247 -21.45 -16.97 -4.82
N ASP A 248 -21.27 -15.66 -4.79
CA ASP A 248 -22.22 -14.74 -4.14
C ASP A 248 -21.96 -13.29 -4.58
N THR A 249 -22.81 -12.39 -4.12
CA THR A 249 -22.69 -10.95 -4.31
C THR A 249 -22.73 -10.24 -2.97
N ILE A 250 -21.82 -9.29 -2.75
CA ILE A 250 -21.68 -8.51 -1.53
C ILE A 250 -21.78 -7.04 -1.89
N GLU A 251 -22.84 -6.37 -1.44
CA GLU A 251 -22.89 -4.91 -1.43
C GLU A 251 -21.97 -4.38 -0.32
N VAL A 252 -21.05 -3.47 -0.66
CA VAL A 252 -20.08 -2.92 0.30
C VAL A 252 -20.77 -1.88 1.19
N PRO A 253 -20.92 -2.12 2.50
CA PRO A 253 -21.52 -1.14 3.39
C PRO A 253 -20.50 -0.05 3.78
N PRO A 254 -20.94 1.20 4.04
CA PRO A 254 -20.09 2.17 4.71
C PRO A 254 -19.75 1.67 6.12
N VAL A 255 -18.48 1.75 6.52
CA VAL A 255 -18.01 1.33 7.85
C VAL A 255 -17.56 2.55 8.64
N ASP A 256 -18.52 3.27 9.19
CA ASP A 256 -18.28 4.46 10.02
C ASP A 256 -17.83 4.10 11.44
N ILE A 257 -16.91 4.90 12.00
CA ILE A 257 -16.51 4.74 13.40
C ILE A 257 -17.62 5.30 14.28
N SER A 258 -18.05 4.51 15.26
CA SER A 258 -18.95 4.98 16.32
C SER A 258 -18.17 5.06 17.64
N PHE A 259 -18.45 6.09 18.44
CA PHE A 259 -17.81 6.28 19.74
C PHE A 259 -18.78 6.11 20.90
N ILE A 260 -18.28 5.52 21.99
CA ILE A 260 -18.97 5.48 23.26
C ILE A 260 -19.09 6.92 23.79
N ASP A 261 -20.28 7.26 24.29
CA ASP A 261 -20.63 8.58 24.82
C ASP A 261 -20.56 9.73 23.78
N ALA A 262 -20.58 9.41 22.48
CA ALA A 262 -20.69 10.40 21.43
C ALA A 262 -21.93 11.29 21.62
N ALA A 263 -21.78 12.59 21.39
CA ALA A 263 -22.91 13.52 21.47
C ALA A 263 -23.89 13.24 20.32
N GLU A 264 -25.19 13.08 20.61
CA GLU A 264 -26.22 12.89 19.57
C GLU A 264 -26.27 14.04 18.55
N SER A 265 -25.79 15.23 18.94
CA SER A 265 -25.72 16.42 18.08
C SER A 265 -24.37 16.61 17.39
N ALA A 266 -23.44 15.66 17.50
CA ALA A 266 -22.14 15.74 16.84
C ALA A 266 -22.34 15.88 15.32
N PRO A 267 -21.62 16.81 14.66
CA PRO A 267 -21.65 16.93 13.21
C PRO A 267 -21.19 15.65 12.53
N SER A 268 -21.94 15.20 11.52
CA SER A 268 -21.62 14.04 10.69
C SER A 268 -20.53 14.33 9.65
N ASP A 269 -20.65 15.45 8.93
CA ASP A 269 -19.78 15.79 7.80
C ASP A 269 -19.56 17.30 7.71
N MET A 270 -18.38 17.73 7.25
CA MET A 270 -18.10 19.15 6.95
C MET A 270 -18.91 19.66 5.76
N ALA A 271 -19.25 18.78 4.82
CA ALA A 271 -20.01 19.11 3.61
C ALA A 271 -21.49 19.46 3.90
N ASP A 272 -22.00 19.11 5.08
CA ASP A 272 -23.36 19.43 5.53
C ASP A 272 -23.56 20.92 5.86
N TYR A 273 -22.47 21.71 5.88
CA TYR A 273 -22.45 23.12 6.28
C TYR A 273 -22.05 24.04 5.12
N ASP A 274 -22.58 25.27 5.09
CA ASP A 274 -22.34 26.21 3.99
C ASP A 274 -20.87 26.71 3.97
N SER A 275 -20.19 26.74 5.12
CA SER A 275 -18.77 27.04 5.23
C SER A 275 -18.10 26.30 6.39
N PHE A 276 -16.77 26.21 6.36
CA PHE A 276 -16.00 25.64 7.47
C PHE A 276 -16.22 26.43 8.78
N GLU A 277 -16.38 27.76 8.71
CA GLU A 277 -16.63 28.57 9.92
C GLU A 277 -17.97 28.24 10.59
N GLU A 278 -18.98 27.83 9.80
CA GLU A 278 -20.26 27.36 10.34
C GLU A 278 -20.11 25.99 11.00
N PHE A 279 -19.36 25.08 10.37
CA PHE A 279 -19.01 23.79 10.93
C PHE A 279 -18.22 23.93 12.25
N GLU A 280 -17.21 24.81 12.29
CA GLU A 280 -16.45 25.11 13.52
C GLU A 280 -17.36 25.66 14.63
N ALA A 281 -18.33 26.51 14.28
CA ALA A 281 -19.29 27.02 15.25
C ALA A 281 -20.19 25.89 15.80
N ALA A 282 -20.61 24.95 14.96
CA ALA A 282 -21.40 23.80 15.38
C ALA A 282 -20.60 22.87 16.32
N VAL A 283 -19.32 22.62 16.03
CA VAL A 283 -18.43 21.86 16.91
C VAL A 283 -18.21 22.59 18.24
N ALA A 284 -18.00 23.90 18.22
CA ALA A 284 -17.79 24.71 19.41
C ALA A 284 -19.02 24.76 20.35
N ASP A 285 -20.22 24.58 19.79
CA ASP A 285 -21.49 24.53 20.53
C ASP A 285 -21.81 23.12 21.09
N LEU A 286 -20.97 22.10 20.83
CA LEU A 286 -21.17 20.75 21.36
C LEU A 286 -21.01 20.69 22.89
N GLU A 287 -22.05 20.20 23.56
CA GLU A 287 -22.02 19.93 25.00
C GLU A 287 -21.45 18.53 25.26
N ILE A 288 -20.12 18.40 25.28
CA ILE A 288 -19.42 17.17 25.64
C ILE A 288 -19.12 17.18 27.16
N PRO A 289 -19.60 16.20 27.95
CA PRO A 289 -19.31 16.16 29.38
C PRO A 289 -17.81 15.91 29.63
N GLU A 290 -17.22 16.66 30.58
CA GLU A 290 -15.78 16.62 30.90
C GLU A 290 -15.29 15.24 31.40
N ASP A 291 -16.18 14.36 31.83
CA ASP A 291 -15.88 13.01 32.31
C ASP A 291 -15.97 11.93 31.22
N THR A 292 -16.36 12.28 30.00
CA THR A 292 -16.38 11.36 28.87
C THR A 292 -14.98 11.19 28.29
N LYS A 293 -14.75 10.05 27.64
CA LYS A 293 -13.54 9.79 26.84
C LYS A 293 -13.75 10.15 25.36
N TYR A 294 -14.78 10.94 25.06
CA TYR A 294 -15.14 11.40 23.74
C TYR A 294 -14.69 12.86 23.54
N GLY A 295 -14.31 13.22 22.32
CA GLY A 295 -13.95 14.58 21.97
C GLY A 295 -14.12 14.86 20.48
N TYR A 296 -14.32 16.13 20.18
CA TYR A 296 -14.41 16.66 18.82
C TYR A 296 -13.72 18.02 18.80
N ASP A 297 -12.80 18.22 17.86
CA ASP A 297 -12.08 19.48 17.70
C ASP A 297 -11.82 19.80 16.23
N THR A 298 -11.57 21.07 15.93
CA THR A 298 -11.35 21.56 14.56
C THR A 298 -10.20 22.56 14.53
N THR A 299 -9.56 22.69 13.37
CA THR A 299 -8.57 23.73 13.14
C THR A 299 -8.40 24.00 11.65
N THR A 300 -7.75 25.12 11.36
CA THR A 300 -7.16 25.37 10.05
C THR A 300 -5.63 25.24 10.16
N ILE A 301 -5.01 24.55 9.20
CA ILE A 301 -3.55 24.44 9.08
C ILE A 301 -3.14 25.05 7.75
N THR A 302 -2.18 25.97 7.77
CA THR A 302 -1.51 26.45 6.55
C THR A 302 -0.13 25.81 6.50
N ASP A 303 0.16 25.09 5.44
CA ASP A 303 1.46 24.44 5.21
C ASP A 303 2.54 25.47 4.85
N ASP A 304 3.78 25.01 4.65
CA ASP A 304 4.89 25.91 4.33
C ASP A 304 4.86 26.43 2.88
N LEU A 305 4.07 25.81 2.01
CA LEU A 305 3.80 26.25 0.63
C LEU A 305 2.67 27.31 0.56
N GLY A 306 1.98 27.54 1.68
CA GLY A 306 0.89 28.51 1.81
C GLY A 306 -0.49 27.94 1.48
N VAL A 307 -0.60 26.63 1.25
CA VAL A 307 -1.89 25.94 1.08
C VAL A 307 -2.55 25.80 2.44
N THR A 308 -3.85 26.05 2.48
CA THR A 308 -4.63 26.03 3.71
C THR A 308 -5.60 24.87 3.70
N TYR A 309 -5.64 24.13 4.81
CA TYR A 309 -6.45 22.93 4.99
C TYR A 309 -7.36 23.08 6.21
N ASN A 310 -8.61 22.69 6.04
CA ASN A 310 -9.62 22.57 7.08
C ASN A 310 -9.53 21.17 7.68
N VAL A 311 -9.37 21.11 9.01
CA VAL A 311 -9.17 19.85 9.73
C VAL A 311 -10.25 19.67 10.77
N SER A 312 -10.86 18.49 10.79
CA SER A 312 -11.69 18.02 11.90
C SER A 312 -11.11 16.75 12.52
N TYR A 313 -11.34 16.59 13.81
CA TYR A 313 -10.85 15.44 14.57
C TYR A 313 -11.88 15.01 15.61
N GLU A 314 -12.47 13.84 15.38
CA GLU A 314 -13.37 13.18 16.32
C GLU A 314 -12.67 11.96 16.91
N TYR A 315 -12.76 11.76 18.23
CA TYR A 315 -12.02 10.70 18.90
C TYR A 315 -12.71 10.20 20.15
N GLY A 316 -12.38 8.97 20.52
CA GLY A 316 -12.76 8.41 21.81
C GLY A 316 -12.62 6.91 21.88
N ASN A 317 -13.38 6.29 22.79
CA ASN A 317 -13.46 4.84 22.81
C ASN A 317 -14.43 4.34 21.75
N ILE A 318 -13.97 3.44 20.90
CA ILE A 318 -14.79 2.84 19.85
C ILE A 318 -15.94 2.00 20.42
N ASP A 319 -17.13 2.12 19.82
CA ASP A 319 -18.30 1.29 20.07
C ASP A 319 -18.47 0.26 18.95
N LEU A 320 -17.72 -0.84 19.05
CA LEU A 320 -17.77 -1.94 18.08
C LEU A 320 -19.17 -2.56 17.96
N LYS A 321 -19.97 -2.47 19.02
CA LYS A 321 -21.32 -2.99 19.01
C LYS A 321 -22.19 -2.14 18.09
N ALA A 322 -22.21 -0.82 18.29
CA ALA A 322 -22.94 0.10 17.44
C ALA A 322 -22.47 0.02 15.98
N MET A 323 -21.16 -0.06 15.75
CA MET A 323 -20.60 -0.21 14.39
C MET A 323 -21.05 -1.51 13.72
N GLY A 324 -21.01 -2.65 14.43
CA GLY A 324 -21.48 -3.92 13.89
C GLY A 324 -22.98 -3.90 13.60
N GLU A 325 -23.79 -3.34 14.50
CA GLU A 325 -25.25 -3.18 14.28
C GLU A 325 -25.56 -2.28 13.07
N ALA A 326 -24.73 -1.27 12.80
CA ALA A 326 -24.88 -0.39 11.65
C ALA A 326 -24.47 -1.08 10.33
N VAL A 327 -23.36 -1.83 10.34
CA VAL A 327 -22.88 -2.56 9.15
C VAL A 327 -23.82 -3.72 8.78
N ASP A 328 -24.34 -4.43 9.78
CA ASP A 328 -25.29 -5.52 9.58
C ASP A 328 -26.76 -5.04 9.50
N ALA A 329 -26.99 -3.72 9.50
CA ALA A 329 -28.31 -3.18 9.21
C ALA A 329 -28.75 -3.69 7.83
N ASP A 330 -29.97 -4.23 7.77
CA ASP A 330 -30.57 -4.89 6.59
C ASP A 330 -30.23 -6.37 6.38
N ASP A 331 -29.85 -7.11 7.43
CA ASP A 331 -29.57 -8.56 7.38
C ASP A 331 -28.46 -8.93 6.38
N ARG A 332 -27.50 -8.02 6.16
CA ARG A 332 -26.36 -8.19 5.23
C ARG A 332 -25.45 -9.38 5.61
N ASN A 333 -25.52 -9.84 6.87
CA ASN A 333 -24.83 -11.01 7.40
C ASN A 333 -23.34 -11.01 7.02
N PHE A 334 -22.69 -9.87 7.25
CA PHE A 334 -21.35 -9.59 6.77
C PHE A 334 -20.35 -10.54 7.44
N THR A 335 -19.76 -11.48 6.72
CA THR A 335 -19.09 -12.64 7.37
C THR A 335 -17.84 -12.32 8.19
N VAL A 336 -17.36 -11.07 8.11
CA VAL A 336 -16.25 -10.52 8.89
C VAL A 336 -16.70 -9.84 10.18
N THR A 337 -18.01 -9.72 10.40
CA THR A 337 -18.60 -9.42 11.71
C THR A 337 -18.94 -10.69 12.47
N THR A 338 -18.93 -10.61 13.80
CA THR A 338 -19.31 -11.74 14.67
C THR A 338 -20.12 -11.23 15.83
N ASP A 339 -21.30 -11.80 16.08
CA ASP A 339 -22.11 -11.52 17.28
C ASP A 339 -21.28 -11.70 18.57
N GLY A 340 -20.82 -10.61 19.19
CA GLY A 340 -19.99 -10.69 20.39
C GLY A 340 -19.10 -9.46 20.65
N SER A 341 -18.22 -9.54 21.66
CA SER A 341 -17.46 -8.37 22.15
C SER A 341 -16.34 -7.87 21.23
N ASP A 342 -16.08 -8.56 20.11
CA ASP A 342 -15.06 -8.21 19.11
C ASP A 342 -15.66 -8.27 17.70
N ASN A 343 -16.75 -7.53 17.48
CA ASN A 343 -17.59 -7.51 16.27
C ASN A 343 -16.86 -7.40 14.92
N PHE A 344 -15.58 -7.09 14.84
CA PHE A 344 -14.82 -7.04 13.59
C PHE A 344 -13.58 -7.93 13.66
N ARG A 345 -13.45 -8.85 12.69
CA ARG A 345 -12.44 -9.92 12.72
C ARG A 345 -11.04 -9.46 12.28
N TYR A 346 -10.97 -8.46 11.41
CA TYR A 346 -9.72 -8.03 10.75
C TYR A 346 -9.32 -6.58 11.05
N ARG A 347 -10.28 -5.71 11.39
CA ARG A 347 -10.06 -4.27 11.67
C ARG A 347 -10.75 -3.88 12.97
N TYR A 348 -10.35 -2.74 13.55
CA TYR A 348 -10.93 -2.20 14.79
C TYR A 348 -10.98 -3.18 15.98
N ARG A 349 -10.04 -4.13 16.07
CA ARG A 349 -10.00 -5.05 17.22
C ARG A 349 -9.57 -4.29 18.47
N ILE A 350 -9.98 -4.77 19.65
CA ILE A 350 -9.53 -4.18 20.92
C ILE A 350 -8.10 -4.63 21.20
N SER A 351 -7.14 -4.06 20.48
CA SER A 351 -5.72 -4.42 20.52
C SER A 351 -4.83 -3.18 20.48
N THR A 352 -3.61 -3.29 21.00
CA THR A 352 -2.63 -2.19 20.95
C THR A 352 -2.30 -1.79 19.51
N ASN A 353 -2.35 -2.74 18.57
CA ASN A 353 -1.99 -2.53 17.17
C ASN A 353 -3.13 -1.88 16.36
N ASP A 354 -4.37 -2.03 16.80
CA ASP A 354 -5.56 -1.49 16.13
C ASP A 354 -6.04 -0.16 16.77
N ALA A 355 -5.42 0.29 17.85
CA ALA A 355 -5.63 1.62 18.40
C ALA A 355 -4.91 2.67 17.53
N GLY A 356 -5.60 3.75 17.21
CA GLY A 356 -5.06 4.83 16.37
C GLY A 356 -6.13 5.66 15.69
N VAL A 357 -5.71 6.51 14.78
CA VAL A 357 -6.60 7.41 14.03
C VAL A 357 -6.66 6.99 12.57
N ASP A 358 -7.87 7.02 12.00
CA ASP A 358 -8.04 6.93 10.56
C ASP A 358 -7.89 8.33 9.97
N VAL A 359 -7.10 8.47 8.90
CA VAL A 359 -6.83 9.75 8.24
C VAL A 359 -7.59 9.79 6.92
N TYR A 360 -8.60 10.64 6.84
CA TYR A 360 -9.37 10.89 5.63
C TYR A 360 -8.83 12.12 4.91
N ALA A 361 -8.60 11.98 3.60
CA ALA A 361 -8.28 13.05 2.68
C ALA A 361 -8.50 12.59 1.23
N ASN A 362 -8.62 13.56 0.31
CA ASN A 362 -8.74 13.32 -1.13
C ASN A 362 -9.85 12.31 -1.47
N GLY A 363 -11.01 12.39 -0.83
CA GLY A 363 -12.15 11.53 -1.16
C GLY A 363 -12.20 10.17 -0.43
N ARG A 364 -11.11 9.70 0.20
CA ARG A 364 -11.10 8.40 0.92
C ARG A 364 -10.27 8.40 2.22
N VAL A 365 -10.34 7.31 2.97
CA VAL A 365 -9.39 7.05 4.06
C VAL A 365 -8.05 6.61 3.44
N LEU A 366 -7.00 7.38 3.72
CA LEU A 366 -5.64 7.08 3.31
C LEU A 366 -5.03 6.11 4.33
N ASP A 367 -4.78 6.58 5.55
CA ASP A 367 -4.23 5.76 6.62
C ASP A 367 -5.31 5.23 7.56
N THR A 368 -5.08 4.02 8.06
CA THR A 368 -5.93 3.40 9.09
C THR A 368 -5.10 3.10 10.33
N ASN A 369 -5.66 3.31 11.52
CA ASN A 369 -4.99 3.07 12.80
C ASN A 369 -3.62 3.79 12.93
N GLU A 370 -3.45 4.97 12.33
CA GLU A 370 -2.21 5.76 12.42
C GLU A 370 -1.98 6.23 13.87
N TRP A 371 -0.72 6.44 14.28
CA TRP A 371 -0.41 6.85 15.66
C TRP A 371 0.45 8.11 15.69
N PRO A 372 -0.16 9.30 15.50
CA PRO A 372 0.55 10.58 15.40
C PRO A 372 1.07 11.12 16.75
N PHE A 373 0.76 10.46 17.86
CA PHE A 373 0.98 10.98 19.21
C PHE A 373 2.41 10.75 19.75
N ASP A 374 2.86 11.65 20.62
CA ASP A 374 4.15 11.61 21.31
C ASP A 374 4.22 10.60 22.47
N ILE A 375 3.11 9.92 22.74
CA ILE A 375 3.02 8.84 23.72
C ILE A 375 3.07 7.48 23.04
N SER A 376 3.70 6.49 23.65
CA SER A 376 3.67 5.13 23.12
C SER A 376 2.27 4.52 23.22
N ARG A 377 1.92 3.66 22.26
CA ARG A 377 0.76 2.77 22.37
C ARG A 377 0.84 1.95 23.65
N HIS A 378 -0.32 1.68 24.26
CA HIS A 378 -0.40 0.98 25.54
C HIS A 378 -1.74 0.25 25.66
N GLN A 379 -1.77 -0.87 26.39
CA GLN A 379 -2.96 -1.71 26.56
C GLN A 379 -4.20 -0.97 27.09
N THR A 380 -4.00 0.11 27.86
CA THR A 380 -5.09 0.96 28.38
C THR A 380 -5.77 1.80 27.31
N LEU A 381 -5.20 1.86 26.10
CA LEU A 381 -5.66 2.63 24.95
C LEU A 381 -6.17 1.71 23.83
N ASN A 382 -6.35 0.41 24.08
CA ASN A 382 -6.79 -0.56 23.04
C ASN A 382 -8.16 -0.26 22.43
N ARG A 383 -8.97 0.59 23.08
CA ARG A 383 -10.26 1.05 22.56
C ARG A 383 -10.20 2.43 21.93
N PHE A 384 -9.08 3.11 22.06
CA PHE A 384 -8.94 4.46 21.56
C PHE A 384 -8.86 4.42 20.03
N ASN A 385 -9.81 5.10 19.41
CA ASN A 385 -9.77 5.37 17.98
C ASN A 385 -10.09 6.86 17.74
N GLY A 386 -9.75 7.34 16.55
CA GLY A 386 -10.19 8.64 16.08
C GLY A 386 -10.33 8.67 14.57
N ALA A 387 -10.99 9.71 14.08
CA ALA A 387 -11.11 10.02 12.66
C ALA A 387 -10.61 11.45 12.47
N ILE A 388 -9.54 11.61 11.70
CA ILE A 388 -9.05 12.89 11.24
C ILE A 388 -9.58 13.09 9.82
N ARG A 389 -10.11 14.26 9.55
CA ARG A 389 -10.51 14.67 8.21
C ARG A 389 -9.76 15.92 7.80
N ILE A 390 -9.23 15.91 6.59
CA ILE A 390 -8.46 17.02 6.03
C ILE A 390 -9.07 17.38 4.67
N GLU A 391 -9.54 18.61 4.53
CA GLU A 391 -10.07 19.16 3.28
C GLU A 391 -9.29 20.42 2.89
N PRO A 392 -8.71 20.48 1.67
CA PRO A 392 -8.12 21.71 1.15
C PRO A 392 -9.16 22.84 1.09
N ALA A 393 -8.77 24.05 1.47
CA ALA A 393 -9.68 25.21 1.47
C ALA A 393 -10.00 25.72 0.06
N LEU A 394 -9.18 25.37 -0.93
CA LEU A 394 -9.36 25.67 -2.35
C LEU A 394 -9.44 24.36 -3.14
N GLU A 395 -10.21 24.37 -4.23
CA GLU A 395 -10.58 23.16 -4.98
C GLU A 395 -9.43 22.60 -5.82
N GLU A 396 -8.50 23.46 -6.21
CA GLU A 396 -7.31 23.13 -6.99
C GLU A 396 -6.18 22.50 -6.19
N HIS A 397 -6.36 22.31 -4.89
CA HIS A 397 -5.34 21.74 -4.01
C HIS A 397 -5.76 20.36 -3.53
N GLU A 398 -4.77 19.53 -3.27
CA GLU A 398 -4.92 18.17 -2.73
C GLU A 398 -4.12 18.04 -1.44
N VAL A 399 -4.47 17.05 -0.63
CA VAL A 399 -3.63 16.66 0.51
C VAL A 399 -2.46 15.84 -0.02
N PRO A 400 -1.21 16.16 0.35
CA PRO A 400 -0.03 15.39 -0.04
C PRO A 400 -0.13 13.92 0.41
N THR A 401 0.10 12.98 -0.51
CA THR A 401 0.14 11.53 -0.24
C THR A 401 1.54 10.97 -0.50
N ASN A 402 1.83 9.77 0.02
CA ASN A 402 2.96 9.00 -0.51
C ASN A 402 2.72 8.68 -2.00
N ASN A 403 3.77 8.29 -2.75
CA ASN A 403 3.61 8.11 -4.20
C ASN A 403 2.70 6.93 -4.55
N GLU A 404 2.65 5.88 -3.72
CA GLU A 404 1.70 4.77 -3.85
C GLU A 404 0.24 5.17 -3.54
N LYS A 405 0.04 6.38 -3.01
CA LYS A 405 -1.26 6.93 -2.55
C LYS A 405 -1.96 6.05 -1.53
N THR A 406 -1.24 5.16 -0.88
CA THR A 406 -1.75 4.28 0.15
C THR A 406 -1.89 5.02 1.48
N GLY A 407 -1.23 6.17 1.66
CA GLY A 407 -1.22 6.97 2.90
C GLY A 407 -0.93 8.46 2.68
N ILE A 408 -1.12 9.27 3.73
CA ILE A 408 -0.70 10.67 3.75
C ILE A 408 0.83 10.77 3.74
N ASP A 409 1.38 11.79 3.09
CA ASP A 409 2.81 12.06 3.18
C ASP A 409 3.17 12.53 4.60
N LYS A 410 3.92 11.68 5.31
CA LYS A 410 4.34 11.90 6.70
C LYS A 410 5.53 12.85 6.80
N THR A 411 6.22 13.19 5.72
CA THR A 411 7.28 14.21 5.74
C THR A 411 6.72 15.61 5.49
N SER A 412 5.55 15.71 4.84
CA SER A 412 4.87 16.97 4.55
C SER A 412 4.74 17.91 5.77
N SER A 413 4.92 19.21 5.52
CA SER A 413 4.76 20.23 6.56
C SER A 413 3.33 20.28 7.13
N LEU A 414 2.32 19.89 6.33
CA LEU A 414 0.95 19.67 6.79
C LEU A 414 0.90 18.62 7.91
N TRP A 415 1.47 17.44 7.68
CA TRP A 415 1.46 16.35 8.65
C TRP A 415 2.19 16.74 9.95
N GLN A 416 3.36 17.40 9.85
CA GLN A 416 4.11 17.82 11.03
C GLN A 416 3.30 18.82 11.89
N LYS A 417 2.68 19.82 11.26
CA LYS A 417 1.82 20.80 11.96
C LYS A 417 0.58 20.14 12.57
N LEU A 418 -0.01 19.16 11.87
CA LEU A 418 -1.13 18.38 12.38
C LEU A 418 -0.72 17.57 13.62
N ARG A 419 0.43 16.92 13.59
CA ARG A 419 0.97 16.20 14.76
C ARG A 419 1.18 17.12 15.96
N ASP A 420 1.76 18.30 15.75
CA ASP A 420 1.94 19.28 16.83
C ASP A 420 0.60 19.69 17.46
N TRP A 421 -0.41 19.88 16.62
CA TRP A 421 -1.76 20.20 17.06
C TRP A 421 -2.42 19.06 17.86
N LEU A 422 -2.30 17.81 17.37
CA LEU A 422 -2.84 16.61 18.03
C LEU A 422 -2.18 16.31 19.39
N ASN A 423 -0.91 16.68 19.56
CA ASN A 423 -0.15 16.44 20.79
C ASN A 423 -0.50 17.37 21.95
N ASN A 424 -1.49 18.25 21.78
CA ASN A 424 -2.09 18.98 22.87
C ASN A 424 -2.75 18.03 23.89
N ASP A 425 -2.57 18.27 25.20
CA ASP A 425 -3.13 17.45 26.29
C ASP A 425 -4.64 17.23 26.19
N SER A 426 -5.38 18.16 25.59
CA SER A 426 -6.83 18.07 25.38
C SER A 426 -7.24 17.04 24.32
N ARG A 427 -6.38 16.73 23.35
CA ARG A 427 -6.69 15.93 22.15
C ARG A 427 -6.04 14.56 22.15
N LYS A 428 -4.91 14.43 22.84
CA LYS A 428 -4.16 13.18 22.90
C LYS A 428 -4.84 12.14 23.80
N PRO A 429 -4.70 10.83 23.48
CA PRO A 429 -5.23 9.77 24.33
C PRO A 429 -4.65 9.83 25.74
N GLN A 430 -5.51 9.74 26.76
CA GLN A 430 -5.11 9.79 28.16
C GLN A 430 -5.00 8.38 28.75
N ARG A 431 -3.83 8.05 29.30
CA ARG A 431 -3.64 6.79 30.02
C ARG A 431 -4.33 6.87 31.38
N THR A 432 -5.07 5.82 31.75
CA THR A 432 -5.58 5.69 33.13
C THR A 432 -4.39 5.57 34.08
N GLN A 433 -4.16 6.57 34.94
CA GLN A 433 -3.26 6.41 36.08
C GLN A 433 -3.98 5.55 37.12
N TYR A 434 -3.41 4.39 37.44
CA TYR A 434 -3.83 3.65 38.64
C TYR A 434 -3.24 4.40 39.85
N GLU A 435 -4.10 4.98 40.69
CA GLU A 435 -3.69 5.53 41.99
C GLU A 435 -3.37 4.37 42.97
N SER A 436 -2.11 4.31 43.44
CA SER A 436 -1.53 3.39 44.45
C SER A 436 -1.45 1.91 44.03
N ASP A 437 -0.32 1.21 44.14
CA ASP A 437 0.49 1.05 45.34
C ASP A 437 1.63 2.06 45.52
N CYS A 438 1.41 2.99 46.44
CA CYS A 438 2.47 3.50 47.29
C CYS A 438 2.16 3.04 48.71
N ASP A 439 3.02 2.18 49.26
CA ASP A 439 3.45 2.14 50.67
C ASP A 439 4.43 0.95 50.83
N ASP A 440 5.73 1.22 50.85
CA ASP A 440 6.54 1.01 52.06
C ASP A 440 8.02 1.38 51.85
N ASP A 441 8.44 2.32 52.70
CA ASP A 441 9.77 2.55 53.27
C ASP A 441 10.86 3.29 52.46
N ASP A 442 10.74 4.62 52.52
CA ASP A 442 11.60 5.53 53.30
C ASP A 442 13.16 5.50 53.15
N ASP A 443 13.65 6.72 52.90
CA ASP A 443 14.77 7.39 53.56
C ASP A 443 16.23 7.16 53.11
N ASP A 444 16.65 8.11 52.26
CA ASP A 444 17.62 9.18 52.61
C ASP A 444 18.96 9.17 51.83
N PRO A 445 19.43 10.35 51.35
CA PRO A 445 20.48 10.52 50.35
C PRO A 445 21.82 10.92 50.99
N SER A 446 22.93 10.55 50.36
CA SER A 446 24.19 11.26 50.56
C SER A 446 25.24 10.87 49.52
N SER A 447 25.74 11.90 48.84
CA SER A 447 27.11 12.10 48.37
C SER A 447 28.20 11.22 48.99
N GLY A 448 29.21 10.87 48.19
CA GLY A 448 30.55 10.61 48.71
C GLY A 448 31.46 9.80 47.79
N ASP A 449 32.39 10.52 47.14
CA ASP A 449 33.61 10.05 46.48
C ASP A 449 34.34 8.89 47.19
N GLY A 450 35.10 8.10 46.41
CA GLY A 450 36.26 7.39 46.95
C GLY A 450 36.71 6.15 46.18
N ASP A 451 37.44 6.38 45.10
CA ASP A 451 38.66 5.72 44.63
C ASP A 451 39.01 4.26 45.02
N ASP A 452 39.55 3.58 44.00
CA ASP A 452 40.77 2.75 44.04
C ASP A 452 40.69 1.29 44.52
N ILE A 453 40.77 0.34 43.57
CA ILE A 453 41.96 -0.50 43.28
C ILE A 453 41.59 -1.77 42.48
N ASN A 454 42.07 -1.78 41.24
CA ASN A 454 42.85 -2.81 40.55
C ASN A 454 42.67 -4.32 40.82
N ASP A 455 42.74 -5.03 39.69
CA ASP A 455 43.42 -6.32 39.45
C ASP A 455 42.77 -7.62 39.95
N THR A 456 42.22 -8.41 39.02
CA THR A 456 42.88 -9.59 38.38
C THR A 456 41.90 -10.72 38.06
N ASN A 457 42.16 -11.35 36.90
CA ASN A 457 41.86 -12.75 36.53
C ASN A 457 40.39 -13.21 36.50
N GLY A 458 39.87 -13.40 35.28
CA GLY A 458 40.04 -14.66 34.56
C GLY A 458 39.14 -15.84 34.95
N GLY A 459 38.51 -16.42 33.93
CA GLY A 459 38.11 -17.82 33.90
C GLY A 459 36.61 -18.07 33.94
N ASP A 460 36.08 -18.49 32.81
CA ASP A 460 35.35 -19.75 32.59
C ASP A 460 34.42 -20.26 33.72
N ASP A 461 33.16 -20.43 33.39
CA ASP A 461 32.54 -21.76 33.20
C ASP A 461 31.01 -21.65 33.33
N ASP A 462 30.35 -21.89 32.20
CA ASP A 462 29.56 -23.09 31.93
C ASP A 462 28.45 -23.56 32.91
N THR A 463 27.38 -24.03 32.28
CA THR A 463 26.28 -24.88 32.80
C THR A 463 25.33 -24.22 33.81
N GLY A 464 24.01 -24.31 33.71
CA GLY A 464 23.18 -25.32 33.07
C GLY A 464 22.07 -25.69 34.06
N THR A 465 20.82 -25.43 33.65
CA THR A 465 19.59 -26.19 33.92
C THR A 465 19.16 -26.58 35.34
N GLY A 466 17.86 -26.48 35.60
CA GLY A 466 17.15 -27.24 36.63
C GLY A 466 15.86 -26.53 37.03
N ASP A 467 14.70 -26.79 36.42
CA ASP A 467 13.89 -28.03 36.43
C ASP A 467 13.21 -28.32 37.79
N GLY A 468 11.97 -28.78 37.71
CA GLY A 468 11.30 -29.53 38.78
C GLY A 468 10.02 -28.93 39.33
N GLY A 469 8.87 -29.39 38.82
CA GLY A 469 7.57 -29.31 39.48
C GLY A 469 7.46 -30.24 40.70
N ASP A 470 6.35 -30.15 41.44
CA ASP A 470 5.24 -31.11 41.41
C ASP A 470 4.30 -30.97 42.63
N ASP A 471 3.02 -31.29 42.38
CA ASP A 471 1.95 -31.78 43.27
C ASP A 471 1.56 -31.08 44.59
N THR A 472 0.24 -30.84 44.76
CA THR A 472 -0.61 -31.62 45.70
C THR A 472 -2.09 -31.19 45.73
N ASP A 473 -2.94 -32.21 45.82
CA ASP A 473 -4.41 -32.22 46.01
C ASP A 473 -4.96 -31.35 47.17
N SER A 474 -6.16 -30.78 46.99
CA SER A 474 -7.29 -30.95 47.94
C SER A 474 -8.59 -30.22 47.57
N ASN A 475 -9.64 -31.02 47.34
CA ASN A 475 -10.99 -30.98 47.94
C ASN A 475 -11.78 -29.67 48.17
N GLY A 476 -13.04 -29.70 47.69
CA GLY A 476 -14.21 -29.05 48.31
C GLY A 476 -15.10 -28.35 47.27
N ASP A 477 -15.99 -29.04 46.56
CA ASP A 477 -17.39 -29.33 46.97
C ASP A 477 -18.14 -28.12 47.58
N THR A 478 -19.03 -27.48 46.80
CA THR A 478 -20.49 -27.47 47.07
C THR A 478 -21.27 -26.64 46.03
N THR A 479 -22.18 -27.33 45.32
CA THR A 479 -23.59 -26.94 45.00
C THR A 479 -23.87 -25.66 44.20
N GLY A 480 -24.70 -25.64 43.14
CA GLY A 480 -25.59 -26.63 42.54
C GLY A 480 -26.73 -25.95 41.74
N GLY A 481 -27.35 -26.72 40.83
CA GLY A 481 -28.62 -26.44 40.11
C GLY A 481 -28.43 -25.65 38.81
N ASP A 482 -28.93 -26.03 37.63
CA ASP A 482 -29.95 -26.99 37.17
C ASP A 482 -29.51 -27.44 35.74
N ASP A 483 -29.90 -28.52 35.06
CA ASP A 483 -31.19 -29.19 34.89
C ASP A 483 -30.95 -30.64 34.38
N ASP A 484 -31.66 -31.59 34.97
CA ASP A 484 -31.83 -32.96 34.48
C ASP A 484 -32.82 -33.01 33.29
N GLU A 485 -32.34 -33.65 32.22
CA GLU A 485 -32.92 -34.80 31.53
C GLU A 485 -34.39 -34.87 31.09
N THR A 486 -34.55 -35.50 29.92
CA THR A 486 -35.45 -36.61 29.53
C THR A 486 -35.94 -36.36 28.09
N ASP A 487 -36.06 -37.32 27.16
CA ASP A 487 -35.85 -38.77 27.13
C ASP A 487 -35.83 -39.18 25.63
N ASP A 488 -35.10 -40.25 25.34
CA ASP A 488 -35.43 -41.41 24.48
C ASP A 488 -36.24 -41.24 23.17
N ASP A 489 -35.70 -41.74 22.03
CA ASP A 489 -36.00 -43.11 21.53
C ASP A 489 -35.44 -43.34 20.10
N ASP A 490 -34.49 -44.28 20.04
CA ASP A 490 -34.51 -45.56 19.29
C ASP A 490 -34.60 -45.68 17.73
N GLY A 491 -33.76 -46.59 17.23
CA GLY A 491 -33.83 -47.30 15.94
C GLY A 491 -32.90 -46.79 14.84
N GLY A 492 -31.83 -47.45 14.37
CA GLY A 492 -31.46 -48.86 14.35
C GLY A 492 -31.30 -49.34 12.89
N THR A 493 -30.09 -49.71 12.44
CA THR A 493 -29.75 -50.95 11.67
C THR A 493 -28.35 -50.95 11.02
N VAL A 494 -27.45 -51.75 11.62
CA VAL A 494 -26.49 -52.75 11.08
C VAL A 494 -25.97 -52.72 9.63
N SER A 495 -24.62 -52.77 9.52
CA SER A 495 -23.76 -53.73 8.76
C SER A 495 -22.38 -53.09 8.58
N GLY A 496 -21.22 -53.54 9.08
CA GLY A 496 -20.70 -54.88 9.35
C GLY A 496 -19.42 -55.08 8.50
N GLY A 497 -18.24 -55.27 9.12
CA GLY A 497 -17.01 -55.62 8.40
C GLY A 497 -15.70 -55.44 9.19
N ASP A 498 -15.36 -56.45 10.00
CA ASP A 498 -14.13 -56.60 10.81
C ASP A 498 -12.86 -56.91 9.99
N GLY A 499 -11.69 -56.64 10.59
CA GLY A 499 -10.39 -57.16 10.15
C GLY A 499 -9.22 -56.75 11.04
N ASP A 500 -9.12 -57.33 12.24
CA ASP A 500 -7.96 -57.30 13.16
C ASP A 500 -6.79 -58.19 12.69
N THR A 501 -5.56 -57.82 13.08
CA THR A 501 -4.46 -58.62 13.72
C THR A 501 -3.18 -57.76 13.71
N ASP A 502 -2.68 -57.25 14.84
CA ASP A 502 -1.88 -57.89 15.93
C ASP A 502 -0.35 -57.89 15.67
N ASP A 503 0.38 -57.55 16.75
CA ASP A 503 1.79 -57.85 17.11
C ASP A 503 2.94 -57.12 16.37
N ASP A 504 4.09 -56.75 16.93
CA ASP A 504 4.65 -56.66 18.29
C ASP A 504 6.07 -56.04 18.13
N ASP A 505 6.50 -55.31 19.17
CA ASP A 505 7.82 -55.28 19.80
C ASP A 505 9.16 -54.84 19.12
N ASP A 506 9.89 -54.10 19.97
CA ASP A 506 11.33 -54.10 20.27
C ASP A 506 12.32 -53.15 19.57
N ASP A 507 12.55 -52.01 20.24
CA ASP A 507 13.75 -51.71 21.04
C ASP A 507 15.18 -51.96 20.46
N ASN A 508 15.89 -50.83 20.33
CA ASN A 508 17.09 -50.48 21.11
C ASN A 508 18.51 -50.67 20.50
N THR A 509 19.33 -49.67 20.84
CA THR A 509 20.81 -49.52 20.81
C THR A 509 21.46 -49.20 19.46
N GLY A 510 22.32 -48.20 19.32
CA GLY A 510 22.93 -47.29 20.29
C GLY A 510 24.00 -46.43 19.59
N ASP A 511 24.36 -45.35 20.27
CA ASP A 511 25.47 -44.42 20.02
C ASP A 511 26.77 -45.07 19.51
N ASP A 512 27.56 -44.38 18.68
CA ASP A 512 28.66 -43.56 19.20
C ASP A 512 29.44 -42.79 18.11
N ASN A 513 30.08 -41.73 18.59
CA ASN A 513 30.79 -40.65 17.92
C ASN A 513 32.16 -41.00 17.30
N GLY A 514 32.70 -40.03 16.56
CA GLY A 514 34.14 -39.76 16.44
C GLY A 514 34.70 -40.07 15.05
N ASP A 515 34.86 -39.11 14.14
CA ASP A 515 35.81 -37.99 14.11
C ASP A 515 37.25 -38.37 13.69
N ASP A 516 37.68 -37.59 12.70
CA ASP A 516 39.00 -37.11 12.34
C ASP A 516 40.11 -37.93 11.64
N THR A 517 40.54 -37.30 10.54
CA THR A 517 41.90 -37.07 10.02
C THR A 517 42.75 -38.14 9.29
N THR A 518 43.00 -37.75 8.03
CA THR A 518 44.29 -37.47 7.36
C THR A 518 45.19 -38.56 6.74
N ASP A 519 45.57 -38.19 5.50
CA ASP A 519 46.86 -38.32 4.79
C ASP A 519 47.42 -39.70 4.43
N SER A 520 47.67 -39.90 3.13
CA SER A 520 49.00 -39.73 2.50
C SER A 520 49.08 -40.44 1.13
N ASP A 521 49.55 -39.70 0.13
CA ASP A 521 50.51 -40.04 -0.95
C ASP A 521 50.32 -41.30 -1.83
N ASP A 522 50.27 -41.17 -3.17
CA ASP A 522 51.45 -40.97 -4.04
C ASP A 522 51.27 -41.45 -5.52
N GLU A 523 51.91 -40.70 -6.44
CA GLU A 523 52.31 -40.89 -7.85
C GLU A 523 51.52 -41.72 -8.90
N SER A 524 51.30 -41.12 -10.09
CA SER A 524 52.17 -41.31 -11.29
C SER A 524 51.44 -41.23 -12.65
N GLY A 525 52.08 -40.56 -13.63
CA GLY A 525 52.02 -40.92 -15.07
C GLY A 525 51.25 -39.98 -16.02
N GLY A 526 51.97 -39.17 -16.81
CA GLY A 526 51.42 -38.30 -17.85
C GLY A 526 51.40 -38.87 -19.28
N ASP A 527 51.03 -38.05 -20.26
CA ASP A 527 51.45 -38.11 -21.67
C ASP A 527 51.04 -36.83 -22.44
N ASP A 528 51.68 -36.61 -23.58
CA ASP A 528 51.98 -35.37 -24.32
C ASP A 528 50.87 -34.74 -25.23
N GLY A 529 51.08 -33.46 -25.61
CA GLY A 529 50.55 -32.81 -26.83
C GLY A 529 50.25 -31.31 -26.64
N ASP A 530 51.20 -30.38 -26.81
CA ASP A 530 51.61 -29.70 -28.06
C ASP A 530 50.46 -28.99 -28.82
N GLY A 531 50.49 -27.66 -28.83
CA GLY A 531 49.98 -26.87 -29.95
C GLY A 531 49.13 -25.64 -29.63
N THR A 532 49.79 -24.48 -29.71
CA THR A 532 49.31 -23.16 -30.19
C THR A 532 48.38 -22.32 -29.33
N ASP A 533 49.00 -21.30 -28.73
CA ASP A 533 48.59 -19.89 -28.72
C ASP A 533 47.44 -19.58 -29.70
N ASP A 534 46.30 -19.13 -29.17
CA ASP A 534 45.49 -18.08 -29.77
C ASP A 534 44.77 -17.36 -28.61
N ASP A 535 45.06 -16.06 -28.54
CA ASP A 535 44.51 -15.07 -27.63
C ASP A 535 42.99 -14.97 -27.79
N ASP A 536 42.26 -15.07 -26.67
CA ASP A 536 40.91 -14.51 -26.49
C ASP A 536 40.75 -14.23 -24.98
N GLU A 537 41.55 -13.28 -24.48
CA GLU A 537 41.20 -12.48 -23.30
C GLU A 537 40.63 -11.17 -23.82
N THR A 538 39.31 -11.11 -23.92
CA THR A 538 38.56 -9.86 -24.08
C THR A 538 37.37 -9.92 -23.13
N ASP A 539 37.21 -8.81 -22.41
CA ASP A 539 35.95 -8.29 -21.83
C ASP A 539 35.71 -8.41 -20.32
N ASP A 540 36.75 -8.45 -19.47
CA ASP A 540 36.58 -8.23 -18.00
C ASP A 540 37.19 -6.91 -17.48
N ASP A 541 37.88 -6.13 -18.33
CA ASP A 541 38.57 -4.88 -17.91
C ASP A 541 37.73 -3.59 -18.10
N GLU A 542 36.58 -3.64 -18.80
CA GLU A 542 35.76 -2.45 -19.06
C GLU A 542 34.96 -2.01 -17.82
N ASP A 543 34.43 -2.96 -17.04
CA ASP A 543 33.56 -2.69 -15.87
C ASP A 543 34.31 -1.98 -14.71
N GLU A 544 35.58 -2.33 -14.43
CA GLU A 544 36.34 -1.67 -13.35
C GLU A 544 36.68 -0.21 -13.67
N SER A 545 36.85 0.12 -14.95
CA SER A 545 37.24 1.46 -15.38
C SER A 545 36.09 2.46 -15.31
N ASP A 546 34.88 2.00 -15.64
CA ASP A 546 33.63 2.78 -15.60
C ASP A 546 33.23 3.09 -14.16
N GLN A 547 33.34 2.09 -13.27
CA GLN A 547 33.10 2.28 -11.84
C GLN A 547 34.06 3.31 -11.24
N THR A 548 35.35 3.21 -11.54
CA THR A 548 36.37 4.15 -11.05
C THR A 548 36.11 5.60 -11.52
N GLY A 549 35.60 5.76 -12.74
CA GLY A 549 35.26 7.07 -13.31
C GLY A 549 34.09 7.74 -12.58
N ILE A 550 33.06 6.98 -12.24
CA ILE A 550 31.88 7.47 -11.52
C ILE A 550 32.21 7.74 -10.05
N GLU A 551 32.94 6.86 -9.38
CA GLU A 551 33.39 7.07 -8.00
C GLU A 551 34.16 8.38 -7.86
N ALA A 552 35.03 8.71 -8.84
CA ALA A 552 35.74 9.98 -8.85
C ALA A 552 34.78 11.20 -8.97
N LEU A 553 33.63 11.07 -9.64
CA LEU A 553 32.63 12.14 -9.71
C LEU A 553 31.90 12.31 -8.38
N VAL A 554 31.56 11.21 -7.72
CA VAL A 554 30.94 11.21 -6.39
C VAL A 554 31.89 11.81 -5.35
N GLU A 555 33.17 11.41 -5.34
CA GLU A 555 34.19 12.01 -4.48
C GLU A 555 34.35 13.52 -4.74
N ASN A 556 34.26 13.96 -5.99
CA ASN A 556 34.30 15.38 -6.33
C ASN A 556 33.08 16.14 -5.81
N LEU A 557 31.88 15.54 -5.89
CA LEU A 557 30.65 16.07 -5.29
C LEU A 557 30.86 16.27 -3.79
N GLU A 558 31.24 15.22 -3.07
CA GLU A 558 31.49 15.27 -1.63
C GLU A 558 32.55 16.31 -1.25
N ALA A 559 33.66 16.38 -2.01
CA ALA A 559 34.75 17.32 -1.75
C ALA A 559 34.39 18.80 -2.02
N SER A 560 33.38 19.05 -2.86
CA SER A 560 32.96 20.39 -3.26
C SER A 560 31.91 21.03 -2.34
N THR A 561 31.32 20.22 -1.46
CA THR A 561 30.35 20.60 -0.43
C THR A 561 30.87 21.75 0.43
N LYS A 562 30.13 22.86 0.51
CA LYS A 562 30.55 24.06 1.24
C LYS A 562 30.23 23.94 2.73
N THR A 563 30.88 24.77 3.54
CA THR A 563 30.57 24.88 4.97
C THR A 563 29.11 25.33 5.17
N GLY A 564 28.26 24.43 5.64
CA GLY A 564 26.84 24.68 5.89
C GLY A 564 25.91 23.88 4.99
N ASP A 565 26.41 23.32 3.89
CA ASP A 565 25.67 22.37 3.07
C ASP A 565 25.49 21.05 3.83
N SER A 566 24.44 20.31 3.48
CA SER A 566 24.22 18.95 3.97
C SER A 566 24.16 17.99 2.79
N LEU A 567 24.95 16.91 2.86
CA LEU A 567 24.78 15.74 2.00
C LEU A 567 24.15 14.63 2.83
N ARG A 568 23.13 14.00 2.28
CA ARG A 568 22.46 12.85 2.90
C ARG A 568 22.46 11.72 1.88
N SER A 569 22.98 10.56 2.30
CA SER A 569 22.96 9.33 1.51
C SER A 569 21.71 8.53 1.84
N GLU A 570 21.09 7.96 0.80
CA GLU A 570 19.98 7.00 0.85
C GLU A 570 18.62 7.55 1.29
N THR A 571 17.62 7.38 0.42
CA THR A 571 16.33 6.78 0.81
C THR A 571 15.73 6.11 -0.43
N GLU A 572 15.51 4.79 -0.39
CA GLU A 572 14.52 4.13 -1.26
C GLU A 572 13.17 4.75 -0.89
N LEU A 573 12.68 5.64 -1.75
CA LEU A 573 11.42 6.34 -1.55
C LEU A 573 10.50 5.89 -2.67
N ASP A 574 9.48 5.12 -2.27
CA ASP A 574 8.36 4.76 -3.13
C ASP A 574 8.77 4.13 -4.47
N GLY A 575 9.65 3.13 -4.40
CA GLY A 575 10.02 2.27 -5.52
C GLY A 575 11.10 2.81 -6.47
N GLY A 576 11.55 4.06 -6.30
CA GLY A 576 12.76 4.60 -6.93
C GLY A 576 13.90 4.74 -5.91
N GLU A 577 15.14 4.77 -6.39
CA GLU A 577 16.33 4.98 -5.54
C GLU A 577 17.06 6.28 -5.92
N ILE A 578 17.13 7.27 -5.03
CA ILE A 578 17.99 8.46 -5.15
C ILE A 578 19.17 8.27 -4.22
N ASP A 579 20.37 8.38 -4.77
CA ASP A 579 21.58 8.03 -4.03
C ASP A 579 21.99 9.14 -3.05
N ILE A 580 21.88 10.41 -3.48
CA ILE A 580 22.36 11.57 -2.72
C ILE A 580 21.40 12.76 -2.84
N ILE A 581 21.06 13.34 -1.68
CA ILE A 581 20.39 14.65 -1.58
C ILE A 581 21.40 15.69 -1.09
N HIS A 582 21.52 16.80 -1.81
CA HIS A 582 22.42 17.92 -1.47
C HIS A 582 21.64 19.18 -1.15
N ASP A 583 21.49 19.47 0.14
CA ASP A 583 20.93 20.72 0.62
C ASP A 583 22.02 21.79 0.64
N GLN A 584 21.91 22.79 -0.24
CA GLN A 584 22.86 23.91 -0.27
C GLN A 584 22.50 24.96 0.80
N ALA A 585 23.50 25.43 1.56
CA ALA A 585 23.26 26.33 2.70
C ALA A 585 22.58 27.66 2.35
N ASP A 586 22.82 28.15 1.14
CA ASP A 586 22.33 29.43 0.60
C ASP A 586 21.71 29.24 -0.81
N GLY A 587 21.23 28.04 -1.13
CA GLY A 587 20.82 27.67 -2.48
C GLY A 587 19.75 26.57 -2.50
N PRO A 588 19.37 26.12 -3.71
CA PRO A 588 18.38 25.06 -3.85
C PRO A 588 18.94 23.69 -3.46
N THR A 589 18.05 22.72 -3.26
CA THR A 589 18.40 21.32 -3.04
C THR A 589 18.52 20.60 -4.38
N ASN A 590 19.65 19.93 -4.59
CA ASN A 590 19.90 19.10 -5.77
C ASN A 590 19.78 17.62 -5.42
N LEU A 591 19.14 16.85 -6.31
CA LEU A 591 18.95 15.41 -6.18
C LEU A 591 19.90 14.70 -7.12
N TYR A 592 20.61 13.66 -6.66
CA TYR A 592 21.58 12.92 -7.47
C TYR A 592 21.25 11.43 -7.53
N LYS A 593 21.05 10.92 -8.75
CA LYS A 593 21.01 9.49 -9.07
C LYS A 593 22.38 9.06 -9.60
N ILE A 594 22.91 7.95 -9.11
CA ILE A 594 24.20 7.38 -9.49
C ILE A 594 23.95 6.02 -10.14
N VAL A 595 24.40 5.88 -11.38
CA VAL A 595 24.31 4.63 -12.13
C VAL A 595 25.70 4.21 -12.55
N TYR A 596 26.19 3.12 -11.98
CA TYR A 596 27.46 2.51 -12.37
C TYR A 596 27.35 1.85 -13.74
N GLY A 597 27.57 2.64 -14.80
CA GLY A 597 27.48 2.21 -16.20
C GLY A 597 26.56 3.12 -17.02
N GLN A 598 26.02 2.58 -18.12
CA GLN A 598 25.04 3.31 -18.94
C GLN A 598 23.67 3.32 -18.26
N ALA A 599 23.06 4.50 -18.18
CA ALA A 599 21.71 4.66 -17.67
C ALA A 599 20.66 4.15 -18.65
N ARG A 600 19.63 3.56 -18.07
CA ARG A 600 18.50 2.90 -18.71
C ARG A 600 17.23 3.75 -18.52
N PRO A 601 16.17 3.49 -19.30
CA PRO A 601 14.86 4.15 -19.15
C PRO A 601 14.35 4.26 -17.71
N GLU A 602 14.55 3.21 -16.90
CA GLU A 602 14.19 3.19 -15.48
C GLU A 602 14.83 4.32 -14.68
N ASP A 603 16.12 4.63 -14.92
CA ASP A 603 16.84 5.68 -14.20
C ASP A 603 16.27 7.07 -14.53
N ILE A 604 15.88 7.31 -15.78
CA ILE A 604 15.25 8.59 -16.19
C ILE A 604 13.86 8.75 -15.57
N TYR A 605 13.10 7.65 -15.50
CA TYR A 605 11.79 7.64 -14.88
C TYR A 605 11.87 7.87 -13.36
N GLU A 606 12.83 7.26 -12.68
CA GLU A 606 13.09 7.53 -11.27
C GLU A 606 13.38 9.02 -11.02
N MET A 607 14.25 9.64 -11.83
CA MET A 607 14.56 11.07 -11.69
C MET A 607 13.31 11.97 -11.75
N MET A 608 12.37 11.60 -12.61
CA MET A 608 11.09 12.30 -12.79
C MET A 608 10.19 12.13 -11.58
N MET A 609 9.99 10.90 -11.10
CA MET A 609 9.23 10.65 -9.87
C MET A 609 9.82 11.41 -8.67
N TYR A 610 11.15 11.50 -8.59
CA TYR A 610 11.83 12.23 -7.52
C TYR A 610 11.62 13.75 -7.58
N GLN A 611 11.65 14.34 -8.78
CA GLN A 611 11.34 15.77 -8.93
C GLN A 611 9.90 16.05 -8.47
N ASP A 612 8.94 15.25 -8.93
CA ASP A 612 7.52 15.40 -8.59
C ASP A 612 7.32 15.27 -7.07
N HIS A 613 7.86 14.21 -6.48
CA HIS A 613 7.80 13.97 -5.04
C HIS A 613 8.42 15.12 -4.23
N PHE A 614 9.63 15.56 -4.59
CA PHE A 614 10.33 16.60 -3.86
C PHE A 614 9.60 17.96 -3.92
N LYS A 615 9.06 18.30 -5.09
CA LYS A 615 8.28 19.54 -5.23
C LYS A 615 6.96 19.47 -4.43
N ARG A 616 6.30 18.31 -4.39
CA ARG A 616 5.09 18.09 -3.58
C ARG A 616 5.34 18.14 -2.08
N SER A 617 6.43 17.53 -1.60
CA SER A 617 6.76 17.49 -0.16
C SER A 617 7.09 18.89 0.40
N GLY A 618 7.52 19.80 -0.47
CA GLY A 618 7.91 21.16 -0.10
C GLY A 618 9.19 21.20 0.73
N GLU A 619 10.04 20.16 0.63
CA GLU A 619 11.30 20.02 1.36
C GLU A 619 12.40 20.99 0.85
N GLY A 620 12.14 22.29 0.85
CA GLY A 620 13.10 23.31 0.40
C GLY A 620 12.87 23.78 -1.03
N GLU A 621 13.80 24.59 -1.54
CA GLU A 621 13.73 25.11 -2.91
C GLU A 621 14.34 24.07 -3.86
N TYR A 622 13.52 23.46 -4.73
CA TYR A 622 13.99 22.48 -5.70
C TYR A 622 15.00 23.13 -6.67
N GLY A 623 16.13 22.45 -6.88
CA GLY A 623 17.15 22.86 -7.84
C GLY A 623 17.02 22.10 -9.15
N LYS A 624 17.50 20.85 -9.14
CA LYS A 624 17.51 19.95 -10.30
C LYS A 624 17.76 18.52 -9.88
N THR A 625 17.42 17.59 -10.77
CA THR A 625 17.76 16.18 -10.63
C THR A 625 18.92 15.85 -11.56
N ILE A 626 20.00 15.31 -11.01
CA ILE A 626 21.27 15.08 -11.69
C ILE A 626 21.53 13.58 -11.76
N LEU A 627 21.78 13.06 -12.96
CA LEU A 627 22.16 11.67 -13.20
C LEU A 627 23.65 11.58 -13.43
N ILE A 628 24.35 10.84 -12.58
CA ILE A 628 25.76 10.51 -12.73
C ILE A 628 25.87 9.11 -13.32
N CYS A 629 26.33 9.00 -14.56
CA CYS A 629 26.45 7.72 -15.28
C CYS A 629 27.60 7.76 -16.29
N THR A 630 27.95 6.65 -16.94
CA THR A 630 28.93 6.68 -18.04
C THR A 630 28.34 7.16 -19.37
N GLY A 631 27.02 7.06 -19.53
CA GLY A 631 26.26 7.59 -20.67
C GLY A 631 24.79 7.15 -20.62
N LEU A 632 23.97 7.60 -21.56
CA LEU A 632 22.61 7.10 -21.72
C LEU A 632 22.57 6.02 -22.80
N THR A 633 21.76 4.99 -22.61
CA THR A 633 21.32 4.11 -23.70
C THR A 633 20.48 4.91 -24.72
N ASP A 634 20.37 4.45 -25.98
CA ASP A 634 19.56 5.13 -27.01
C ASP A 634 18.10 5.32 -26.56
N ASP A 635 17.54 4.32 -25.88
CA ASP A 635 16.20 4.36 -25.32
C ASP A 635 16.09 5.37 -24.17
N ALA A 636 17.05 5.36 -23.22
CA ALA A 636 17.10 6.35 -22.14
C ALA A 636 17.29 7.79 -22.66
N GLN A 637 18.02 7.98 -23.76
CA GLN A 637 18.15 9.30 -24.39
C GLN A 637 16.82 9.77 -24.98
N SER A 638 16.05 8.87 -25.61
CA SER A 638 14.71 9.18 -26.11
C SER A 638 13.77 9.58 -24.97
N ASP A 639 13.83 8.87 -23.84
CA ASP A 639 13.04 9.18 -22.64
C ASP A 639 13.44 10.50 -22.01
N TYR A 640 14.75 10.74 -21.87
CA TYR A 640 15.28 12.00 -21.38
C TYR A 640 14.80 13.17 -22.25
N ASP A 641 14.93 13.05 -23.57
CA ASP A 641 14.47 14.06 -24.51
C ASP A 641 12.96 14.25 -24.42
N SER A 642 12.18 13.19 -24.26
CA SER A 642 10.72 13.29 -24.13
C SER A 642 10.32 13.97 -22.81
N ILE A 643 10.86 13.51 -21.68
CA ILE A 643 10.45 13.95 -20.34
C ILE A 643 10.86 15.41 -20.09
N THR A 644 12.04 15.84 -20.52
CA THR A 644 12.49 17.23 -20.35
C THR A 644 11.68 18.25 -21.15
N HIS A 645 10.84 17.82 -22.10
CA HIS A 645 9.89 18.70 -22.80
C HIS A 645 8.49 18.73 -22.15
N ARG A 646 8.28 17.94 -21.09
CA ARG A 646 7.04 17.92 -20.32
C ARG A 646 7.11 18.88 -19.15
N THR A 647 5.94 19.17 -18.59
CA THR A 647 5.80 19.86 -17.32
C THR A 647 5.43 18.88 -16.21
N ASP A 648 5.91 19.15 -15.00
CA ASP A 648 5.49 18.51 -13.77
C ASP A 648 4.15 19.09 -13.27
N ASP A 649 3.66 18.60 -12.13
CA ASP A 649 2.37 18.98 -11.54
C ASP A 649 2.31 20.44 -11.07
N HIS A 650 3.43 21.16 -11.11
CA HIS A 650 3.54 22.58 -10.80
C HIS A 650 3.62 23.45 -12.07
N ASP A 651 3.34 22.87 -13.24
CA ASP A 651 3.48 23.50 -14.58
C ASP A 651 4.93 23.90 -14.93
N ASP A 652 5.93 23.35 -14.22
CA ASP A 652 7.35 23.62 -14.49
C ASP A 652 7.96 22.51 -15.35
N THR A 653 8.94 22.82 -16.19
CA THR A 653 9.62 21.78 -16.97
C THR A 653 10.49 20.88 -16.10
N TYR A 654 10.61 19.59 -16.43
CA TYR A 654 11.55 18.70 -15.76
C TYR A 654 13.02 19.17 -15.94
N GLU A 655 13.69 19.47 -14.83
CA GLU A 655 15.04 20.04 -14.82
C GLU A 655 16.08 18.95 -14.58
N PHE A 656 16.34 18.14 -15.61
CA PHE A 656 17.31 17.05 -15.54
C PHE A 656 18.67 17.45 -16.11
N VAL A 657 19.73 16.93 -15.49
CA VAL A 657 21.10 17.08 -15.97
C VAL A 657 21.79 15.72 -15.95
N VAL A 658 22.38 15.33 -17.09
CA VAL A 658 23.22 14.13 -17.18
C VAL A 658 24.68 14.50 -17.11
N VAL A 659 25.38 13.90 -16.16
CA VAL A 659 26.81 14.10 -15.89
C VAL A 659 27.53 12.78 -16.14
N THR A 660 28.50 12.81 -17.03
CA THR A 660 29.36 11.67 -17.34
C THR A 660 30.82 12.02 -17.06
N PRO A 661 31.73 11.04 -16.93
CA PRO A 661 33.15 11.32 -16.78
C PRO A 661 33.71 12.23 -17.89
N GLU A 662 33.14 12.15 -19.09
CA GLU A 662 33.50 13.03 -20.21
C GLU A 662 32.98 14.46 -20.01
N THR A 663 31.69 14.64 -19.69
CA THR A 663 31.06 15.96 -19.58
C THR A 663 31.46 16.71 -18.30
N ALA A 664 31.73 15.99 -17.22
CA ALA A 664 32.18 16.56 -15.95
C ALA A 664 33.55 17.24 -16.04
N SER A 665 34.42 16.75 -16.93
CA SER A 665 35.76 17.33 -17.15
C SER A 665 35.72 18.71 -17.81
N GLU A 666 34.58 19.09 -18.39
CA GLU A 666 34.42 20.33 -19.16
C GLU A 666 33.80 21.47 -18.33
N ASN A 667 33.08 21.18 -17.25
CA ASN A 667 32.44 22.21 -16.42
C ASN A 667 32.07 21.69 -15.01
N LEU A 668 32.58 22.30 -13.92
CA LEU A 668 32.21 21.93 -12.53
C LEU A 668 30.91 22.61 -12.05
N SER A 669 30.20 23.32 -12.93
CA SER A 669 28.97 24.03 -12.58
C SER A 669 27.84 23.11 -12.12
N TRP A 670 27.85 21.84 -12.51
CA TRP A 670 26.80 20.87 -12.14
C TRP A 670 26.73 20.59 -10.64
N VAL A 671 27.77 20.93 -9.87
CA VAL A 671 27.78 20.70 -8.41
C VAL A 671 27.34 21.92 -7.60
N THR A 672 27.54 23.13 -8.12
CA THR A 672 27.45 24.37 -7.32
C THR A 672 26.50 25.43 -7.86
N GLU A 673 26.00 25.28 -9.08
CA GLU A 673 25.01 26.17 -9.71
C GLU A 673 23.69 25.44 -9.89
#